data_AF-A0A1T5N5L7-F1
#
_entry.id   AF-A0A1T5N5L7-F1
#
_cell.length_a   1.000
_cell.length_b   1.000
_cell.length_c   1.000
_cell.angle_alpha   90.00
_cell.angle_beta   90.00
_cell.angle_gamma   90.00
#
_symmetry.space_group_name_H-M   'P 1'
#
loop_
_entity.id
_entity.type
_entity.pdbx_description
1 polymer ?
#
loop_
_entity_poly.entity_id
_entity_poly.type
_entity_poly.pdbx_seq_one_letter_code
_entity_poly.pdbx_strand_id
1 'polypeptide(L)'
;MKTIWLYMVMIKLAFLFSTLQVFAGEGEKSFFISGNFKKVKQGKIFLLQQVSLVERSRNPGAYLRDSAVIVNGKFSFKGTIKSDIVPVYFTMQTAVSEAERAADPLAGNQTRYFYLMEGKLHVSGNDLEDMVISGNVEMAAFMKLDNSLRQQRTAFGNAFRKQLKVSLASEFPGKADSIAFYAAQMDSLKKLQISIESDFIVQHPSALINVAILKGRAALAETSGAREIGNLVAALAPELRNRADMVAVSNRMKGLASLVAGNPALAFSLPDTAGNAVALSSFRGKYVLIEFWASWCGPCRMQIPYLKKSYAAFQNKGFEILGVSLDENREKWMKAIHDEQLPWTQVSDVKGLESPVVAMYGITGIPLNFLLDTNGVIIARDLRDNELSVRLSELLSSKTATEGPGVHFDHALSWEQVKAKAKAENKYIFMDCYATWCAPCVKMIKELFPRKEMGDFFNDKFICVKLQLDKTDKDDDYVKMWYKDAQMIHNTYKLPSMPTFLYFSPDGELVHRVPGSEDADRLITKSTDALDPEKQYYTLVKKFGQSDKKNTDMMKKLAIMSQQVMEKDNALRYADMYVNSQDDLLTKENILFLNRFSSSGKLKGFEIFMNYGNRVDEVLGAGVANNRVQEVIFNEEVMPLLTNSAGSVPDWKAIQTSVAAKYPAHAEPVVGKFKAQYYMSRNDWPNFQKSVMAYMKKYGPAFTDKETFNVFARAIFENSPDRDCITAALGWSKRALAEDGANREFMNVYAGLLHKSGKTKEAVAVMEKAVELASGSEKENYMVTLGKMKKGEKTWKN
;
A
#
# COMPACT_ATOMS: atom_id res chain seq x y z
N MET A 1 22.52 29.40 -16.32
CA MET A 1 23.37 28.61 -15.39
C MET A 1 22.65 28.08 -14.13
N LYS A 2 21.31 28.19 -13.99
CA LYS A 2 20.54 27.61 -12.87
C LYS A 2 19.66 26.41 -13.23
N THR A 3 19.81 25.88 -14.46
CA THR A 3 18.94 24.83 -15.02
C THR A 3 19.60 23.44 -15.09
N ILE A 4 20.87 23.33 -14.72
CA ILE A 4 21.63 22.06 -14.74
C ILE A 4 21.78 21.46 -13.32
N TRP A 5 21.56 22.27 -12.28
CA TRP A 5 21.66 21.81 -10.88
C TRP A 5 20.41 21.03 -10.42
N LEU A 6 19.21 21.33 -10.97
CA LEU A 6 17.99 20.55 -10.70
C LEU A 6 17.97 19.17 -11.39
N TYR A 7 18.76 18.97 -12.44
CA TYR A 7 18.88 17.67 -13.11
C TYR A 7 19.83 16.70 -12.37
N MET A 8 20.69 17.21 -11.48
CA MET A 8 21.65 16.41 -10.68
C MET A 8 21.16 16.09 -9.27
N VAL A 9 20.04 16.67 -8.81
CA VAL A 9 19.51 16.48 -7.44
C VAL A 9 18.38 15.43 -7.35
N MET A 10 17.87 14.93 -8.49
CA MET A 10 16.67 14.06 -8.53
C MET A 10 16.93 12.59 -8.93
N ILE A 11 18.17 12.09 -8.82
CA ILE A 11 18.47 10.65 -8.78
C ILE A 11 19.11 10.34 -7.43
N LYS A 12 18.28 10.34 -6.39
CA LYS A 12 18.65 9.94 -5.03
C LYS A 12 17.54 9.11 -4.43
N LEU A 13 17.54 7.82 -4.76
CA LEU A 13 17.01 6.71 -3.96
C LEU A 13 17.66 5.41 -4.48
N ALA A 14 18.84 5.12 -3.94
CA ALA A 14 19.44 3.78 -3.75
C ALA A 14 20.88 4.00 -3.24
N PHE A 15 21.12 3.71 -1.97
CA PHE A 15 22.41 3.89 -1.30
C PHE A 15 23.22 2.59 -1.21
N LEU A 16 24.54 2.78 -1.29
CA LEU A 16 25.65 2.18 -0.53
C LEU A 16 26.67 1.18 -1.13
N PHE A 17 27.93 1.49 -0.76
CA PHE A 17 29.29 0.93 -0.96
C PHE A 17 29.62 -0.10 0.14
N SER A 18 30.69 -0.92 0.17
CA SER A 18 31.88 -1.14 -0.65
C SER A 18 32.58 -2.46 -0.29
N THR A 19 33.45 -2.91 -1.22
CA THR A 19 34.59 -3.83 -1.04
C THR A 19 34.28 -5.22 -0.48
N LEU A 20 33.79 -6.09 -1.36
CA LEU A 20 34.37 -7.44 -1.42
C LEU A 20 35.80 -7.25 -1.96
N GLN A 21 36.79 -7.66 -1.17
CA GLN A 21 38.09 -8.02 -1.71
C GLN A 21 37.85 -8.89 -2.94
N VAL A 22 38.44 -8.47 -4.06
CA VAL A 22 38.58 -9.31 -5.23
C VAL A 22 39.36 -10.54 -4.75
N PHE A 23 38.65 -11.62 -4.44
CA PHE A 23 39.24 -12.93 -4.54
C PHE A 23 39.62 -13.05 -6.02
N ALA A 24 40.92 -12.90 -6.28
CA ALA A 24 41.50 -13.20 -7.57
C ALA A 24 41.20 -14.67 -7.85
N GLY A 25 40.27 -14.89 -8.77
CA GLY A 25 39.80 -16.20 -9.16
C GLY A 25 38.63 -16.04 -10.11
N GLU A 26 38.94 -15.76 -11.38
CA GLU A 26 38.32 -16.31 -12.59
C GLU A 26 38.66 -15.41 -13.80
N GLY A 27 39.10 -16.04 -14.90
CA GLY A 27 39.52 -15.34 -16.11
C GLY A 27 38.39 -14.51 -16.76
N GLU A 28 38.76 -13.63 -17.68
CA GLU A 28 37.78 -12.87 -18.46
C GLU A 28 36.82 -13.80 -19.21
N LYS A 29 35.51 -13.68 -18.93
CA LYS A 29 34.47 -14.51 -19.55
C LYS A 29 33.88 -13.79 -20.75
N SER A 30 33.94 -14.41 -21.92
CA SER A 30 33.52 -13.77 -23.17
C SER A 30 32.00 -13.88 -23.39
N PHE A 31 31.37 -12.78 -23.80
CA PHE A 31 29.97 -12.77 -24.23
C PHE A 31 29.84 -12.26 -25.66
N PHE A 32 28.80 -12.74 -26.34
CA PHE A 32 28.37 -12.22 -27.63
C PHE A 32 26.84 -12.11 -27.63
N ILE A 33 26.31 -10.92 -27.87
CA ILE A 33 24.88 -10.68 -28.00
C ILE A 33 24.59 -10.38 -29.46
N SER A 34 23.65 -11.09 -30.05
CA SER A 34 23.03 -10.74 -31.33
C SER A 34 21.56 -10.43 -31.09
N GLY A 35 21.01 -9.42 -31.75
CA GLY A 35 19.62 -9.02 -31.56
C GLY A 35 18.88 -8.72 -32.84
N ASN A 36 17.57 -8.95 -32.84
CA ASN A 36 16.67 -8.64 -33.94
C ASN A 36 15.26 -8.24 -33.43
N PHE A 37 14.93 -6.95 -33.56
CA PHE A 37 13.59 -6.42 -33.23
C PHE A 37 12.72 -6.22 -34.47
N LYS A 38 11.46 -6.67 -34.41
CA LYS A 38 10.54 -6.61 -35.56
C LYS A 38 10.05 -5.19 -35.87
N LYS A 39 9.70 -4.41 -34.84
CA LYS A 39 9.11 -3.05 -34.98
C LYS A 39 10.15 -1.94 -34.99
N VAL A 40 11.32 -2.16 -34.41
CA VAL A 40 12.40 -1.16 -34.38
C VAL A 40 13.22 -1.28 -35.66
N LYS A 41 13.08 -0.34 -36.60
CA LYS A 41 13.88 -0.36 -37.84
C LYS A 41 15.23 0.32 -37.70
N GLN A 42 15.26 1.43 -36.97
CA GLN A 42 16.41 2.32 -36.78
C GLN A 42 16.45 2.77 -35.32
N GLY A 43 17.65 2.97 -34.77
CA GLY A 43 17.82 3.46 -33.40
C GLY A 43 19.22 3.23 -32.86
N LYS A 44 19.43 3.56 -31.59
CA LYS A 44 20.67 3.27 -30.86
C LYS A 44 20.34 2.50 -29.58
N ILE A 45 21.06 1.42 -29.34
CA ILE A 45 20.92 0.61 -28.12
C ILE A 45 22.22 0.66 -27.32
N PHE A 46 22.10 0.82 -26.01
CA PHE A 46 23.20 0.88 -25.07
C PHE A 46 23.14 -0.32 -24.14
N LEU A 47 24.26 -1.00 -23.96
CA LEU A 47 24.44 -2.04 -22.95
C LEU A 47 25.19 -1.42 -21.77
N LEU A 48 24.53 -1.36 -20.63
CA LEU A 48 25.04 -0.65 -19.46
C LEU A 48 25.02 -1.56 -18.24
N GLN A 49 26.16 -1.71 -17.58
CA GLN A 49 26.22 -2.38 -16.28
C GLN A 49 25.53 -1.55 -15.21
N GLN A 50 24.70 -2.24 -14.42
CA GLN A 50 24.14 -1.65 -13.23
C GLN A 50 25.20 -1.61 -12.14
N VAL A 51 25.56 -0.41 -11.74
CA VAL A 51 26.55 -0.11 -10.69
C VAL A 51 25.94 0.90 -9.74
N SER A 52 26.30 0.81 -8.46
CA SER A 52 25.81 1.80 -7.50
C SER A 52 26.34 3.19 -7.86
N LEU A 53 25.59 4.25 -7.51
CA LEU A 53 26.03 5.63 -7.74
C LEU A 53 27.37 5.91 -7.11
N VAL A 54 27.57 5.29 -5.96
CA VAL A 54 28.71 5.53 -5.13
C VAL A 54 29.88 4.78 -5.79
N GLU A 55 29.75 3.52 -6.22
CA GLU A 55 30.73 2.82 -7.09
C GLU A 55 31.11 3.62 -8.33
N ARG A 56 30.12 4.14 -9.05
CA ARG A 56 30.33 5.03 -10.20
C ARG A 56 31.15 6.29 -9.84
N SER A 57 31.07 6.76 -8.59
CA SER A 57 31.86 7.88 -8.07
C SER A 57 33.27 7.50 -7.64
N ARG A 58 33.53 6.31 -7.05
CA ARG A 58 34.92 5.92 -6.68
C ARG A 58 35.71 5.43 -7.88
N ASN A 59 35.07 4.73 -8.83
CA ASN A 59 35.73 4.16 -9.99
C ASN A 59 35.07 4.59 -11.31
N PRO A 60 35.08 5.89 -11.65
CA PRO A 60 34.52 6.37 -12.90
C PRO A 60 35.19 5.69 -14.10
N GLY A 61 34.43 4.91 -14.87
CA GLY A 61 34.90 4.23 -16.09
C GLY A 61 35.20 2.74 -15.96
N ALA A 62 35.14 2.14 -14.77
CA ALA A 62 35.48 0.72 -14.55
C ALA A 62 34.35 -0.29 -14.86
N TYR A 63 33.35 0.10 -15.65
CA TYR A 63 32.10 -0.65 -15.80
C TYR A 63 31.74 -0.87 -17.27
N LEU A 64 31.07 -1.99 -17.57
CA LEU A 64 30.65 -2.30 -18.93
C LEU A 64 29.67 -1.22 -19.43
N ARG A 65 30.10 -0.53 -20.49
CA ARG A 65 29.31 0.44 -21.24
C ARG A 65 29.66 0.28 -22.71
N ASP A 66 28.68 -0.15 -23.48
CA ASP A 66 28.81 -0.30 -24.92
C ASP A 66 27.56 0.27 -25.62
N SER A 67 27.66 0.53 -26.92
CA SER A 67 26.51 0.94 -27.73
C SER A 67 26.58 0.38 -29.14
N ALA A 68 25.43 0.00 -29.68
CA ALA A 68 25.28 -0.44 -31.06
C ALA A 68 24.20 0.38 -31.77
N VAL A 69 24.38 0.58 -33.07
CA VAL A 69 23.33 1.11 -33.94
C VAL A 69 22.40 -0.04 -34.33
N ILE A 70 21.10 0.20 -34.29
CA ILE A 70 20.09 -0.75 -34.77
C ILE A 70 19.86 -0.46 -36.25
N VAL A 71 20.13 -1.45 -37.11
CA VAL A 71 19.90 -1.36 -38.56
C VAL A 71 18.98 -2.50 -38.98
N ASN A 72 17.80 -2.17 -39.51
CA ASN A 72 16.76 -3.13 -39.87
C ASN A 72 16.41 -4.08 -38.71
N GLY A 73 16.35 -3.55 -37.49
CA GLY A 73 16.10 -4.30 -36.26
C GLY A 73 17.30 -5.04 -35.69
N LYS A 74 18.41 -5.13 -36.42
CA LYS A 74 19.58 -5.91 -36.03
C LYS A 74 20.60 -5.08 -35.25
N PHE A 75 21.20 -5.69 -34.23
CA PHE A 75 22.31 -5.14 -33.46
C PHE A 75 23.18 -6.27 -32.88
N SER A 76 24.40 -5.94 -32.45
CA SER A 76 25.26 -6.89 -31.75
C SER A 76 26.17 -6.22 -30.73
N PHE A 77 26.59 -6.99 -29.73
CA PHE A 77 27.59 -6.62 -28.73
C PHE A 77 28.58 -7.77 -28.55
N LYS A 78 29.85 -7.43 -28.28
CA LYS A 78 30.89 -8.41 -27.93
C LYS A 78 31.78 -7.82 -26.85
N GLY A 79 32.10 -8.60 -25.82
CA GLY A 79 32.99 -8.15 -24.77
C GLY A 79 33.32 -9.24 -23.77
N THR A 80 33.93 -8.85 -22.66
CA THR A 80 34.25 -9.73 -21.54
C THR A 80 33.64 -9.21 -20.22
N ILE A 81 33.35 -10.13 -19.31
CA ILE A 81 32.90 -9.86 -17.94
C ILE A 81 33.78 -10.58 -16.93
N LYS A 82 33.93 -9.99 -15.74
CA LYS A 82 34.74 -10.52 -14.63
C LYS A 82 33.94 -11.31 -13.60
N SER A 83 32.64 -11.46 -13.82
CA SER A 83 31.73 -12.20 -12.92
C SER A 83 30.80 -13.05 -13.75
N ASP A 84 30.41 -14.21 -13.22
CA ASP A 84 29.56 -15.22 -13.90
C ASP A 84 28.21 -14.66 -14.31
N ILE A 85 27.75 -13.67 -13.55
CA ILE A 85 26.48 -13.01 -13.71
C ILE A 85 26.63 -11.53 -13.37
N VAL A 86 26.28 -10.66 -14.32
CA VAL A 86 26.42 -9.21 -14.18
C VAL A 86 25.05 -8.56 -14.42
N PRO A 87 24.53 -7.78 -13.47
CA PRO A 87 23.29 -7.03 -13.67
C PRO A 87 23.53 -5.93 -14.72
N VAL A 88 22.74 -5.94 -15.79
CA VAL A 88 22.86 -4.98 -16.90
C VAL A 88 21.49 -4.48 -17.32
N TYR A 89 21.46 -3.38 -18.06
CA TYR A 89 20.25 -2.92 -18.71
C TYR A 89 20.54 -2.49 -20.14
N PHE A 90 19.59 -2.81 -21.03
CA PHE A 90 19.50 -2.15 -22.32
C PHE A 90 18.76 -0.83 -22.16
N THR A 91 19.32 0.22 -22.75
CA THR A 91 18.58 1.45 -23.04
C THR A 91 18.53 1.62 -24.54
N MET A 92 17.33 1.66 -25.12
CA MET A 92 17.13 1.88 -26.55
C MET A 92 16.53 3.26 -26.76
N GLN A 93 17.13 3.98 -27.70
CA GLN A 93 16.69 5.29 -28.15
C GLN A 93 16.22 5.19 -29.60
N THR A 94 14.95 5.50 -29.82
CA THR A 94 14.35 5.62 -31.16
C THR A 94 14.00 7.08 -31.46
N ALA A 95 13.93 7.39 -32.75
CA ALA A 95 13.43 8.69 -33.19
C ALA A 95 11.94 8.81 -32.85
N VAL A 96 11.55 9.95 -32.29
CA VAL A 96 10.14 10.35 -32.10
C VAL A 96 10.01 11.81 -32.53
N SER A 97 8.80 12.24 -32.86
CA SER A 97 8.51 13.63 -33.18
C SER A 97 8.72 14.57 -31.98
N GLU A 98 8.91 15.86 -32.26
CA GLU A 98 8.98 16.87 -31.20
C GLU A 98 7.70 16.92 -30.37
N ALA A 99 6.53 16.69 -30.99
CA ALA A 99 5.25 16.62 -30.30
C ALA A 99 5.18 15.45 -29.32
N GLU A 100 5.65 14.25 -29.70
CA GLU A 100 5.73 13.09 -28.81
C GLU A 100 6.69 13.34 -27.65
N ARG A 101 7.84 13.98 -27.91
CA ARG A 101 8.84 14.29 -26.88
C ARG A 101 8.40 15.40 -25.93
N ALA A 102 7.58 16.34 -26.40
CA ALA A 102 6.95 17.37 -25.59
C ALA A 102 5.84 16.78 -24.68
N ALA A 103 5.10 15.78 -25.18
CA ALA A 103 4.04 15.10 -24.42
C ALA A 103 4.60 14.13 -23.37
N ASP A 104 5.67 13.41 -23.70
CA ASP A 104 6.42 12.54 -22.79
C ASP A 104 7.94 12.77 -22.99
N PRO A 105 8.64 13.39 -22.02
CA PRO A 105 10.09 13.57 -22.08
C PRO A 105 10.89 12.27 -22.24
N LEU A 106 10.27 11.12 -21.96
CA LEU A 106 10.85 9.79 -22.14
C LEU A 106 10.43 9.12 -23.46
N ALA A 107 9.65 9.79 -24.33
CA ALA A 107 9.21 9.24 -25.61
C ALA A 107 10.39 8.78 -26.45
N GLY A 108 10.33 7.53 -26.91
CA GLY A 108 11.40 6.88 -27.69
C GLY A 108 12.54 6.30 -26.85
N ASN A 109 12.51 6.46 -25.52
CA ASN A 109 13.47 5.81 -24.63
C ASN A 109 12.81 4.59 -23.96
N GLN A 110 13.32 3.40 -24.26
CA GLN A 110 12.93 2.17 -23.60
C GLN A 110 14.11 1.62 -22.78
N THR A 111 13.85 1.12 -21.57
CA THR A 111 14.88 0.48 -20.73
C THR A 111 14.40 -0.88 -20.26
N ARG A 112 15.25 -1.90 -20.40
CA ARG A 112 15.01 -3.26 -19.92
C ARG A 112 16.21 -3.76 -19.13
N TYR A 113 15.95 -4.29 -17.95
CA TYR A 113 16.95 -4.95 -17.11
C TYR A 113 17.06 -6.43 -17.44
N PHE A 114 18.28 -6.98 -17.40
CA PHE A 114 18.56 -8.41 -17.47
C PHE A 114 19.92 -8.73 -16.83
N TYR A 115 20.30 -9.99 -16.83
CA TYR A 115 21.61 -10.42 -16.34
C TYR A 115 22.48 -10.93 -17.48
N LEU A 116 23.66 -10.36 -17.62
CA LEU A 116 24.65 -10.76 -18.60
C LEU A 116 25.51 -11.90 -18.05
N MET A 117 25.71 -12.92 -18.88
CA MET A 117 26.45 -14.14 -18.55
C MET A 117 27.36 -14.51 -19.73
N GLU A 118 28.28 -15.44 -19.50
CA GLU A 118 29.15 -15.97 -20.55
C GLU A 118 28.34 -16.63 -21.69
N GLY A 119 28.86 -16.52 -22.91
CA GLY A 119 28.36 -17.26 -24.07
C GLY A 119 27.63 -16.40 -25.11
N LYS A 120 26.94 -17.10 -26.01
CA LYS A 120 26.22 -16.50 -27.14
C LYS A 120 24.75 -16.30 -26.80
N LEU A 121 24.33 -15.05 -26.68
CA LEU A 121 22.96 -14.65 -26.39
C LEU A 121 22.29 -14.10 -27.65
N HIS A 122 21.01 -14.43 -27.81
CA HIS A 122 20.18 -14.04 -28.94
C HIS A 122 18.96 -13.28 -28.41
N VAL A 123 18.81 -12.04 -28.81
CA VAL A 123 17.72 -11.14 -28.41
C VAL A 123 16.70 -11.08 -29.54
N SER A 124 15.43 -11.28 -29.22
CA SER A 124 14.33 -11.19 -30.17
C SER A 124 13.12 -10.51 -29.54
N GLY A 125 12.23 -9.96 -30.34
CA GLY A 125 11.03 -9.27 -29.86
C GLY A 125 10.45 -8.35 -30.92
N ASN A 126 9.34 -7.68 -30.61
CA ASN A 126 8.91 -6.51 -31.36
C ASN A 126 9.78 -5.29 -31.02
N ASP A 127 10.07 -5.09 -29.73
CA ASP A 127 10.94 -4.04 -29.18
C ASP A 127 11.54 -4.49 -27.82
N LEU A 128 12.01 -3.55 -26.97
CA LEU A 128 12.53 -3.94 -25.65
C LEU A 128 11.43 -4.43 -24.69
N GLU A 129 10.18 -4.01 -24.84
CA GLU A 129 9.13 -4.34 -23.88
C GLU A 129 8.78 -5.84 -23.89
N ASP A 130 8.77 -6.46 -25.06
CA ASP A 130 8.51 -7.89 -25.25
C ASP A 130 9.78 -8.68 -25.60
N MET A 131 10.94 -8.12 -25.27
CA MET A 131 12.24 -8.75 -25.48
C MET A 131 12.32 -10.13 -24.84
N VAL A 132 12.79 -11.11 -25.62
CA VAL A 132 13.17 -12.45 -25.19
C VAL A 132 14.65 -12.66 -25.47
N ILE A 133 15.39 -13.12 -24.46
CA ILE A 133 16.80 -13.49 -24.60
C ILE A 133 16.92 -15.01 -24.53
N SER A 134 17.59 -15.62 -25.51
CA SER A 134 17.90 -17.05 -25.55
C SER A 134 19.41 -17.26 -25.72
N GLY A 135 19.88 -18.50 -25.62
CA GLY A 135 21.28 -18.85 -25.89
C GLY A 135 21.94 -19.76 -24.85
N ASN A 136 21.45 -19.77 -23.62
CA ASN A 136 21.85 -20.73 -22.59
C ASN A 136 20.68 -21.06 -21.64
N VAL A 137 20.84 -22.11 -20.85
CA VAL A 137 19.80 -22.63 -19.93
C VAL A 137 19.47 -21.65 -18.80
N GLU A 138 20.49 -20.93 -18.30
CA GLU A 138 20.33 -19.93 -17.23
C GLU A 138 19.47 -18.75 -17.69
N MET A 139 19.67 -18.29 -18.93
CA MET A 139 18.87 -17.25 -19.53
C MET A 139 17.43 -17.70 -19.73
N ALA A 140 17.20 -18.97 -20.12
CA ALA A 140 15.84 -19.50 -20.22
C ALA A 140 15.12 -19.51 -18.85
N ALA A 141 15.83 -19.85 -17.77
CA ALA A 141 15.30 -19.78 -16.41
C ALA A 141 14.99 -18.33 -16.00
N PHE A 142 15.91 -17.40 -16.25
CA PHE A 142 15.69 -15.97 -16.03
C PHE A 142 14.48 -15.45 -16.81
N MET A 143 14.33 -15.79 -18.10
CA MET A 143 13.20 -15.31 -18.89
C MET A 143 11.84 -15.79 -18.36
N LYS A 144 11.77 -16.97 -17.71
CA LYS A 144 10.54 -17.43 -17.04
C LYS A 144 10.19 -16.53 -15.85
N LEU A 145 11.17 -16.23 -14.99
CA LEU A 145 11.00 -15.29 -13.88
C LEU A 145 10.70 -13.87 -14.37
N ASP A 146 11.39 -13.43 -15.42
CA ASP A 146 11.19 -12.12 -16.02
C ASP A 146 9.74 -11.97 -16.51
N ASN A 147 9.23 -13.00 -17.19
CA ASN A 147 7.86 -13.00 -17.68
C ASN A 147 6.82 -13.00 -16.54
N SER A 148 7.04 -13.73 -15.44
CA SER A 148 6.13 -13.71 -14.28
C SER A 148 6.11 -12.34 -13.59
N LEU A 149 7.24 -11.63 -13.59
CA LEU A 149 7.36 -10.27 -13.05
C LEU A 149 6.91 -9.17 -14.01
N ARG A 150 6.52 -9.49 -15.26
CA ARG A 150 6.27 -8.48 -16.30
C ARG A 150 5.13 -7.52 -15.93
N GLN A 151 3.98 -8.06 -15.53
CA GLN A 151 2.81 -7.24 -15.17
C GLN A 151 3.11 -6.34 -13.95
N GLN A 152 3.76 -6.91 -12.94
CA GLN A 152 4.16 -6.20 -11.73
C GLN A 152 5.12 -5.05 -12.07
N ARG A 153 6.13 -5.28 -12.92
CA ARG A 153 7.10 -4.24 -13.31
C ARG A 153 6.48 -3.15 -14.16
N THR A 154 5.57 -3.49 -15.08
CA THR A 154 4.81 -2.48 -15.84
C THR A 154 3.97 -1.63 -14.90
N ALA A 155 3.26 -2.23 -13.95
CA ALA A 155 2.50 -1.51 -12.93
C ALA A 155 3.41 -0.61 -12.07
N PHE A 156 4.58 -1.11 -11.67
CA PHE A 156 5.55 -0.36 -10.87
C PHE A 156 6.08 0.84 -11.64
N GLY A 157 6.52 0.65 -12.88
CA GLY A 157 6.99 1.74 -13.74
C GLY A 157 5.91 2.80 -13.98
N ASN A 158 4.65 2.39 -14.13
CA ASN A 158 3.54 3.34 -14.28
C ASN A 158 3.27 4.13 -12.98
N ALA A 159 3.26 3.47 -11.81
CA ALA A 159 3.12 4.15 -10.53
C ALA A 159 4.27 5.13 -10.29
N PHE A 160 5.51 4.69 -10.55
CA PHE A 160 6.70 5.51 -10.42
C PHE A 160 6.66 6.75 -11.32
N ARG A 161 6.32 6.60 -12.61
CA ARG A 161 6.17 7.73 -13.54
C ARG A 161 5.12 8.74 -13.07
N LYS A 162 3.98 8.25 -12.56
CA LYS A 162 2.93 9.11 -12.03
C LYS A 162 3.41 9.87 -10.79
N GLN A 163 4.05 9.18 -9.84
CA GLN A 163 4.63 9.82 -8.67
C GLN A 163 5.68 10.86 -9.04
N LEU A 164 6.59 10.54 -9.97
CA LEU A 164 7.62 11.46 -10.43
C LEU A 164 7.01 12.74 -11.02
N LYS A 165 5.96 12.60 -11.86
CA LYS A 165 5.21 13.73 -12.42
C LYS A 165 4.59 14.60 -11.33
N VAL A 166 4.01 13.99 -10.30
CA VAL A 166 3.46 14.70 -9.13
C VAL A 166 4.56 15.41 -8.34
N SER A 167 5.68 14.74 -8.08
CA SER A 167 6.81 15.28 -7.31
C SER A 167 7.46 16.49 -8.00
N LEU A 168 7.61 16.43 -9.33
CA LEU A 168 8.24 17.48 -10.14
C LEU A 168 7.33 18.68 -10.41
N ALA A 169 6.00 18.54 -10.28
CA ALA A 169 5.08 19.65 -10.45
C ALA A 169 5.29 20.69 -9.33
N SER A 170 5.43 21.97 -9.69
CA SER A 170 5.53 23.07 -8.74
C SER A 170 4.30 23.17 -7.85
N GLU A 171 3.12 22.94 -8.41
CA GLU A 171 1.82 22.88 -7.71
C GLU A 171 1.02 21.65 -8.16
N PHE A 172 0.53 20.87 -7.20
CA PHE A 172 -0.34 19.71 -7.44
C PHE A 172 -1.31 19.54 -6.27
N PRO A 173 -2.64 19.71 -6.45
CA PRO A 173 -3.61 19.50 -5.36
C PRO A 173 -3.51 18.08 -4.80
N GLY A 174 -3.43 17.94 -3.47
CA GLY A 174 -3.21 16.63 -2.83
C GLY A 174 -1.85 16.00 -3.19
N LYS A 175 -0.80 16.81 -3.44
CA LYS A 175 0.56 16.33 -3.79
C LYS A 175 1.07 15.28 -2.80
N ALA A 176 0.93 15.55 -1.51
CA ALA A 176 1.38 14.63 -0.46
C ALA A 176 0.61 13.30 -0.49
N ASP A 177 -0.72 13.35 -0.59
CA ASP A 177 -1.59 12.16 -0.64
C ASP A 177 -1.35 11.33 -1.91
N SER A 178 -1.15 11.99 -3.05
CA SER A 178 -0.83 11.33 -4.32
C SER A 178 0.54 10.65 -4.28
N ILE A 179 1.54 11.31 -3.69
CA ILE A 179 2.87 10.73 -3.47
C ILE A 179 2.75 9.52 -2.54
N ALA A 180 2.01 9.63 -1.44
CA ALA A 180 1.79 8.54 -0.49
C ALA A 180 1.04 7.37 -1.13
N PHE A 181 0.01 7.64 -1.94
CA PHE A 181 -0.75 6.63 -2.68
C PHE A 181 0.14 5.83 -3.63
N TYR A 182 0.92 6.51 -4.49
CA TYR A 182 1.83 5.82 -5.41
C TYR A 182 2.97 5.10 -4.68
N ALA A 183 3.45 5.64 -3.56
CA ALA A 183 4.42 4.97 -2.71
C ALA A 183 3.84 3.65 -2.15
N ALA A 184 2.61 3.66 -1.63
CA ALA A 184 1.93 2.47 -1.13
C ALA A 184 1.67 1.43 -2.23
N GLN A 185 1.28 1.89 -3.43
CA GLN A 185 1.12 1.03 -4.60
C GLN A 185 2.45 0.34 -4.98
N MET A 186 3.54 1.10 -5.04
CA MET A 186 4.87 0.56 -5.32
C MET A 186 5.36 -0.39 -4.22
N ASP A 187 5.09 -0.12 -2.95
CA ASP A 187 5.40 -1.02 -1.84
C ASP A 187 4.70 -2.38 -1.98
N SER A 188 3.41 -2.33 -2.33
CA SER A 188 2.61 -3.53 -2.58
C SER A 188 3.16 -4.35 -3.75
N LEU A 189 3.58 -3.67 -4.82
CA LEU A 189 4.21 -4.31 -5.99
C LEU A 189 5.59 -4.89 -5.64
N LYS A 190 6.39 -4.23 -4.78
CA LYS A 190 7.67 -4.76 -4.30
C LYS A 190 7.47 -6.04 -3.49
N LYS A 191 6.49 -6.07 -2.60
CA LYS A 191 6.13 -7.28 -1.83
C LYS A 191 5.75 -8.45 -2.75
N LEU A 192 4.96 -8.17 -3.79
CA LEU A 192 4.61 -9.18 -4.79
C LEU A 192 5.84 -9.69 -5.55
N GLN A 193 6.75 -8.79 -5.96
CA GLN A 193 8.01 -9.19 -6.61
C GLN A 193 8.84 -10.07 -5.68
N ILE A 194 8.98 -9.70 -4.41
CA ILE A 194 9.70 -10.48 -3.39
C ILE A 194 9.10 -11.90 -3.30
N SER A 195 7.77 -12.03 -3.25
CA SER A 195 7.10 -13.33 -3.22
C SER A 195 7.44 -14.18 -4.44
N ILE A 196 7.31 -13.61 -5.64
CA ILE A 196 7.58 -14.32 -6.91
C ILE A 196 9.05 -14.75 -7.00
N GLU A 197 9.98 -13.89 -6.58
CA GLU A 197 11.42 -14.21 -6.53
C GLU A 197 11.72 -15.29 -5.50
N SER A 198 11.12 -15.24 -4.30
CA SER A 198 11.29 -16.26 -3.26
C SER A 198 10.78 -17.63 -3.74
N ASP A 199 9.60 -17.69 -4.36
CA ASP A 199 9.04 -18.92 -4.93
C ASP A 199 9.95 -19.49 -6.03
N PHE A 200 10.46 -18.63 -6.90
CA PHE A 200 11.39 -19.04 -7.96
C PHE A 200 12.68 -19.63 -7.39
N ILE A 201 13.28 -19.00 -6.37
CA ILE A 201 14.51 -19.50 -5.73
C ILE A 201 14.30 -20.91 -5.17
N VAL A 202 13.16 -21.14 -4.50
CA VAL A 202 12.83 -22.44 -3.91
C VAL A 202 12.57 -23.50 -5.00
N GLN A 203 11.91 -23.14 -6.10
CA GLN A 203 11.61 -24.06 -7.20
C GLN A 203 12.82 -24.35 -8.10
N HIS A 204 13.81 -23.46 -8.11
CA HIS A 204 14.98 -23.55 -8.98
C HIS A 204 16.30 -23.34 -8.20
N PRO A 205 16.60 -24.17 -7.18
CA PRO A 205 17.69 -23.91 -6.23
C PRO A 205 19.10 -23.93 -6.86
N SER A 206 19.26 -24.52 -8.03
CA SER A 206 20.53 -24.59 -8.78
C SER A 206 20.71 -23.46 -9.82
N ALA A 207 19.71 -22.60 -10.03
CA ALA A 207 19.80 -21.54 -11.04
C ALA A 207 20.74 -20.42 -10.60
N LEU A 208 21.79 -20.14 -11.38
CA LEU A 208 22.82 -19.15 -11.05
C LEU A 208 22.25 -17.74 -10.86
N ILE A 209 21.12 -17.44 -11.51
CA ILE A 209 20.36 -16.20 -11.33
C ILE A 209 20.02 -15.88 -9.86
N ASN A 210 19.82 -16.91 -9.03
CA ASN A 210 19.48 -16.74 -7.62
C ASN A 210 20.58 -16.02 -6.85
N VAL A 211 21.85 -16.21 -7.25
CA VAL A 211 23.01 -15.50 -6.65
C VAL A 211 22.84 -13.99 -6.81
N ALA A 212 22.42 -13.54 -7.99
CA ALA A 212 22.28 -12.12 -8.26
C ALA A 212 21.03 -11.52 -7.59
N ILE A 213 19.91 -12.25 -7.57
CA ILE A 213 18.69 -11.85 -6.84
C ILE A 213 18.99 -11.70 -5.35
N LEU A 214 19.59 -12.71 -4.73
CA LEU A 214 19.89 -12.71 -3.29
C LEU A 214 20.90 -11.65 -2.91
N LYS A 215 21.92 -11.39 -3.74
CA LYS A 215 22.84 -10.26 -3.52
C LYS A 215 22.11 -8.91 -3.57
N GLY A 216 21.25 -8.71 -4.57
CA GLY A 216 20.43 -7.50 -4.68
C GLY A 216 19.54 -7.29 -3.46
N ARG A 217 18.83 -8.34 -3.03
CA ARG A 217 17.98 -8.31 -1.84
C ARG A 217 18.77 -8.08 -0.56
N ALA A 218 19.89 -8.79 -0.38
CA ALA A 218 20.74 -8.68 0.81
C ALA A 218 21.41 -7.31 0.95
N ALA A 219 21.74 -6.66 -0.16
CA ALA A 219 22.31 -5.32 -0.17
C ALA A 219 21.32 -4.28 0.39
N LEU A 220 20.03 -4.45 0.09
CA LEU A 220 18.95 -3.57 0.54
C LEU A 220 18.24 -4.08 1.80
N ALA A 221 18.68 -5.22 2.35
CA ALA A 221 17.99 -5.87 3.45
C ALA A 221 18.14 -5.07 4.75
N GLU A 222 17.00 -4.88 5.40
CA GLU A 222 16.89 -4.51 6.80
C GLU A 222 16.66 -5.77 7.65
N THR A 223 16.58 -5.61 8.97
CA THR A 223 16.46 -6.73 9.91
C THR A 223 15.19 -7.55 9.70
N SER A 224 14.10 -6.94 9.22
CA SER A 224 12.82 -7.60 8.91
C SER A 224 12.94 -8.63 7.78
N GLY A 225 13.78 -8.39 6.77
CA GLY A 225 14.00 -9.29 5.64
C GLY A 225 15.15 -10.28 5.82
N ALA A 226 15.97 -10.09 6.86
CA ALA A 226 17.22 -10.83 7.03
C ALA A 226 17.02 -12.34 7.20
N ARG A 227 16.02 -12.75 8.01
CA ARG A 227 15.73 -14.17 8.24
C ARG A 227 15.23 -14.87 6.97
N GLU A 228 14.35 -14.21 6.21
CA GLU A 228 13.83 -14.74 4.96
C GLU A 228 14.97 -14.95 3.94
N ILE A 229 15.82 -13.95 3.73
CA ILE A 229 16.96 -14.04 2.80
C ILE A 229 17.95 -15.12 3.26
N GLY A 230 18.22 -15.23 4.56
CA GLY A 230 19.05 -16.29 5.12
C GLY A 230 18.50 -17.69 4.82
N ASN A 231 17.18 -17.88 4.95
CA ASN A 231 16.52 -19.14 4.62
C ASN A 231 16.59 -19.44 3.12
N LEU A 232 16.43 -18.43 2.26
CA LEU A 232 16.54 -18.60 0.82
C LEU A 232 17.96 -18.97 0.38
N VAL A 233 19.00 -18.40 1.00
CA VAL A 233 20.39 -18.85 0.80
C VAL A 233 20.57 -20.30 1.22
N ALA A 234 19.98 -20.70 2.35
CA ALA A 234 20.05 -22.08 2.84
C ALA A 234 19.37 -23.09 1.90
N ALA A 235 18.31 -22.65 1.20
CA ALA A 235 17.54 -23.43 0.23
C ALA A 235 18.24 -23.62 -1.13
N LEU A 236 19.30 -22.84 -1.43
CA LEU A 236 20.09 -23.02 -2.65
C LEU A 236 20.78 -24.40 -2.68
N ALA A 237 21.03 -24.88 -3.91
CA ALA A 237 21.84 -26.07 -4.12
C ALA A 237 23.26 -25.87 -3.55
N PRO A 238 23.94 -26.93 -3.06
CA PRO A 238 25.22 -26.82 -2.37
C PRO A 238 26.28 -26.03 -3.15
N GLU A 239 26.30 -26.16 -4.48
CA GLU A 239 27.24 -25.51 -5.38
C GLU A 239 27.10 -23.99 -5.35
N LEU A 240 25.87 -23.48 -5.26
CA LEU A 240 25.60 -22.04 -5.16
C LEU A 240 25.69 -21.54 -3.71
N ARG A 241 25.14 -22.31 -2.76
CA ARG A 241 25.13 -21.94 -1.33
C ARG A 241 26.53 -21.73 -0.75
N ASN A 242 27.48 -22.56 -1.17
CA ASN A 242 28.85 -22.54 -0.65
C ASN A 242 29.77 -21.54 -1.38
N ARG A 243 29.28 -20.81 -2.38
CA ARG A 243 30.05 -19.73 -3.02
C ARG A 243 30.43 -18.67 -1.99
N ALA A 244 31.62 -18.10 -2.14
CA ALA A 244 32.12 -17.06 -1.24
C ALA A 244 31.15 -15.87 -1.10
N ASP A 245 30.48 -15.48 -2.19
CA ASP A 245 29.50 -14.38 -2.16
C ASP A 245 28.18 -14.76 -1.49
N MET A 246 27.73 -16.01 -1.58
CA MET A 246 26.55 -16.49 -0.84
C MET A 246 26.84 -16.70 0.66
N VAL A 247 28.04 -17.14 1.01
CA VAL A 247 28.50 -17.19 2.40
C VAL A 247 28.53 -15.78 3.01
N ALA A 248 29.03 -14.79 2.25
CA ALA A 248 29.01 -13.39 2.68
C ALA A 248 27.58 -12.87 2.89
N VAL A 249 26.65 -13.18 1.98
CA VAL A 249 25.23 -12.85 2.16
C VAL A 249 24.67 -13.51 3.42
N SER A 250 24.91 -14.81 3.63
CA SER A 250 24.42 -15.53 4.82
C SER A 250 24.93 -14.91 6.12
N ASN A 251 26.23 -14.60 6.19
CA ASN A 251 26.84 -13.97 7.36
C ASN A 251 26.25 -12.59 7.63
N ARG A 252 26.06 -11.78 6.58
CA ARG A 252 25.39 -10.48 6.71
C ARG A 252 23.96 -10.64 7.24
N MET A 253 23.19 -11.61 6.73
CA MET A 253 21.82 -11.84 7.19
C MET A 253 21.77 -12.31 8.64
N LYS A 254 22.72 -13.14 9.08
CA LYS A 254 22.85 -13.52 10.50
C LYS A 254 23.13 -12.30 11.38
N GLY A 255 24.05 -11.43 10.97
CA GLY A 255 24.35 -10.18 11.69
C GLY A 255 23.15 -9.23 11.76
N LEU A 256 22.39 -9.07 10.68
CA LEU A 256 21.15 -8.28 10.71
C LEU A 256 20.08 -8.94 11.60
N ALA A 257 19.92 -10.26 11.53
CA ALA A 257 18.96 -10.98 12.37
C ALA A 257 19.28 -10.85 13.88
N SER A 258 20.55 -10.68 14.27
CA SER A 258 20.93 -10.43 15.66
C SER A 258 20.65 -9.01 16.14
N LEU A 259 20.34 -8.07 15.24
CA LEU A 259 20.04 -6.66 15.56
C LEU A 259 18.53 -6.37 15.63
N VAL A 260 17.70 -7.40 15.71
CA VAL A 260 16.25 -7.31 15.96
C VAL A 260 16.00 -7.01 17.44
N ALA A 261 14.89 -6.34 17.74
CA ALA A 261 14.46 -6.11 19.12
C ALA A 261 14.33 -7.44 19.90
N GLY A 262 14.66 -7.41 21.18
CA GLY A 262 14.75 -8.58 22.06
C GLY A 262 16.16 -9.17 22.17
N ASN A 263 17.08 -8.84 21.25
CA ASN A 263 18.47 -9.29 21.31
C ASN A 263 19.38 -8.26 22.01
N PRO A 264 20.48 -8.70 22.66
CA PRO A 264 21.53 -7.80 23.15
C PRO A 264 22.15 -6.99 22.01
N ALA A 265 22.43 -5.71 22.25
CA ALA A 265 23.21 -4.90 21.33
C ALA A 265 24.65 -5.41 21.22
N LEU A 266 25.22 -5.35 20.02
CA LEU A 266 26.60 -5.79 19.78
C LEU A 266 27.59 -4.86 20.50
N ALA A 267 28.46 -5.44 21.32
CA ALA A 267 29.43 -4.66 22.09
C ALA A 267 30.43 -3.95 21.17
N PHE A 268 30.72 -2.68 21.46
CA PHE A 268 31.81 -1.93 20.86
C PHE A 268 32.40 -0.95 21.88
N SER A 269 33.61 -0.48 21.59
CA SER A 269 34.29 0.60 22.29
C SER A 269 34.94 1.51 21.27
N LEU A 270 34.67 2.81 21.37
CA LEU A 270 35.17 3.83 20.45
C LEU A 270 35.69 5.04 21.23
N PRO A 271 36.67 5.79 20.69
CA PRO A 271 37.19 6.95 21.38
C PRO A 271 36.19 8.10 21.39
N ASP A 272 36.08 8.79 22.52
CA ASP A 272 35.29 10.02 22.68
C ASP A 272 36.00 11.25 22.09
N THR A 273 35.41 12.42 22.30
CA THR A 273 35.98 13.69 21.83
C THR A 273 37.36 14.03 22.43
N ALA A 274 37.72 13.49 23.59
CA ALA A 274 39.03 13.63 24.22
C ALA A 274 39.99 12.48 23.88
N GLY A 275 39.53 11.46 23.14
CA GLY A 275 40.29 10.27 22.77
C GLY A 275 40.19 9.12 23.77
N ASN A 276 39.38 9.25 24.82
CA ASN A 276 39.19 8.19 25.80
C ASN A 276 38.26 7.11 25.26
N ALA A 277 38.58 5.84 25.51
CA ALA A 277 37.73 4.74 25.07
C ALA A 277 36.42 4.70 25.88
N VAL A 278 35.29 4.78 25.17
CA VAL A 278 33.94 4.65 25.76
C VAL A 278 33.30 3.38 25.24
N ALA A 279 33.07 2.43 26.16
CA ALA A 279 32.40 1.17 25.86
C ALA A 279 30.88 1.30 25.97
N LEU A 280 30.12 0.67 25.06
CA LEU A 280 28.65 0.65 25.12
C LEU A 280 28.11 0.09 26.45
N SER A 281 28.84 -0.87 27.04
CA SER A 281 28.49 -1.47 28.34
C SER A 281 28.55 -0.47 29.51
N SER A 282 29.27 0.65 29.40
CA SER A 282 29.33 1.68 30.45
C SER A 282 27.99 2.38 30.70
N PHE A 283 27.02 2.21 29.80
CA PHE A 283 25.70 2.81 29.89
C PHE A 283 24.62 1.88 30.47
N ARG A 284 24.99 0.68 30.94
CA ARG A 284 24.05 -0.25 31.60
C ARG A 284 23.36 0.42 32.79
N GLY A 285 22.10 0.02 33.04
CA GLY A 285 21.25 0.64 34.05
C GLY A 285 20.44 1.84 33.56
N LYS A 286 20.70 2.34 32.33
CA LYS A 286 19.91 3.37 31.65
C LYS A 286 19.26 2.81 30.39
N TYR A 287 18.17 3.41 29.95
CA TYR A 287 17.74 3.30 28.54
C TYR A 287 18.72 4.09 27.69
N VAL A 288 19.22 3.51 26.60
CA VAL A 288 20.29 4.13 25.79
C VAL A 288 19.88 4.19 24.34
N LEU A 289 19.90 5.36 23.73
CA LEU A 289 19.82 5.47 22.27
C LEU A 289 21.24 5.49 21.68
N ILE A 290 21.61 4.46 20.91
CA ILE A 290 22.77 4.53 20.02
C ILE A 290 22.33 5.29 18.77
N GLU A 291 22.89 6.47 18.51
CA GLU A 291 22.58 7.30 17.34
C GLU A 291 23.78 7.32 16.38
N PHE A 292 23.64 6.68 15.22
CA PHE A 292 24.66 6.70 14.17
C PHE A 292 24.42 7.90 13.24
N TRP A 293 25.41 8.81 13.17
CA TRP A 293 25.29 10.07 12.45
C TRP A 293 26.62 10.52 11.83
N ALA A 294 26.62 11.65 11.12
CA ALA A 294 27.85 12.29 10.63
C ALA A 294 27.64 13.79 10.38
N SER A 295 28.70 14.59 10.44
CA SER A 295 28.66 16.05 10.28
C SER A 295 28.10 16.50 8.93
N TRP A 296 28.31 15.69 7.88
CA TRP A 296 27.86 15.91 6.51
C TRP A 296 26.44 15.37 6.24
N CYS A 297 25.84 14.67 7.19
CA CYS A 297 24.51 14.08 7.05
C CYS A 297 23.40 15.10 7.37
N GLY A 298 22.90 15.78 6.34
CA GLY A 298 21.78 16.72 6.47
C GLY A 298 20.54 16.14 7.20
N PRO A 299 20.04 14.95 6.82
CA PRO A 299 18.93 14.31 7.53
C PRO A 299 19.20 13.98 9.00
N CYS A 300 20.42 13.59 9.35
CA CYS A 300 20.80 13.36 10.75
C CYS A 300 20.71 14.66 11.55
N ARG A 301 21.19 15.78 10.96
CA ARG A 301 21.11 17.09 11.60
C ARG A 301 19.67 17.59 11.76
N MET A 302 18.78 17.26 10.82
CA MET A 302 17.35 17.55 10.96
C MET A 302 16.68 16.78 12.11
N GLN A 303 17.23 15.64 12.56
CA GLN A 303 16.70 14.86 13.68
C GLN A 303 17.18 15.38 15.05
N ILE A 304 18.30 16.11 15.10
CA ILE A 304 18.91 16.62 16.36
C ILE A 304 17.91 17.38 17.24
N PRO A 305 17.05 18.29 16.74
CA PRO A 305 16.08 18.99 17.59
C PRO A 305 15.12 18.05 18.33
N TYR A 306 14.69 16.95 17.69
CA TYR A 306 13.83 15.95 18.31
C TYR A 306 14.56 15.10 19.35
N LEU A 307 15.83 14.76 19.08
CA LEU A 307 16.70 14.08 20.02
C LEU A 307 16.96 14.94 21.27
N LYS A 308 17.26 16.22 21.09
CA LYS A 308 17.42 17.19 22.20
C LYS A 308 16.15 17.32 23.04
N LYS A 309 14.99 17.41 22.39
CA LYS A 309 13.69 17.46 23.10
C LYS A 309 13.47 16.22 23.96
N SER A 310 13.72 15.03 23.40
CA SER A 310 13.61 13.76 24.12
C SER A 310 14.62 13.68 25.27
N TYR A 311 15.88 14.07 25.00
CA TYR A 311 16.94 14.05 26.00
C TYR A 311 16.62 14.95 27.19
N ALA A 312 16.22 16.20 26.94
CA ALA A 312 15.83 17.14 27.99
C ALA A 312 14.67 16.61 28.86
N ALA A 313 13.70 15.93 28.26
CA ALA A 313 12.54 15.38 28.97
C ALA A 313 12.86 14.13 29.82
N PHE A 314 13.82 13.31 29.41
CA PHE A 314 14.04 11.97 29.99
C PHE A 314 15.42 11.71 30.58
N GLN A 315 16.44 12.57 30.37
CA GLN A 315 17.80 12.35 30.88
C GLN A 315 17.85 12.09 32.40
N ASN A 316 17.05 12.84 33.16
CA ASN A 316 16.94 12.71 34.62
C ASN A 316 16.04 11.54 35.07
N LYS A 317 15.47 10.79 34.12
CA LYS A 317 14.57 9.65 34.33
C LYS A 317 15.21 8.32 33.90
N GLY A 318 16.54 8.29 33.77
CA GLY A 318 17.29 7.07 33.41
C GLY A 318 17.41 6.84 31.91
N PHE A 319 17.42 7.90 31.09
CA PHE A 319 17.67 7.85 29.65
C PHE A 319 19.01 8.50 29.28
N GLU A 320 19.71 7.96 28.28
CA GLU A 320 20.96 8.48 27.74
C GLU A 320 21.04 8.35 26.21
N ILE A 321 21.83 9.20 25.55
CA ILE A 321 22.15 9.06 24.13
C ILE A 321 23.66 8.84 23.96
N LEU A 322 24.05 7.86 23.15
CA LEU A 322 25.43 7.65 22.70
C LEU A 322 25.49 7.95 21.19
N GLY A 323 26.05 9.10 20.83
CA GLY A 323 26.27 9.47 19.43
C GLY A 323 27.51 8.78 18.87
N VAL A 324 27.34 7.98 17.82
CA VAL A 324 28.43 7.33 17.10
C VAL A 324 28.60 8.00 15.74
N SER A 325 29.69 8.75 15.56
CA SER A 325 29.94 9.46 14.31
C SER A 325 30.69 8.60 13.28
N LEU A 326 30.19 8.66 12.04
CA LEU A 326 30.79 8.10 10.83
C LEU A 326 31.48 9.19 9.99
N ASP A 327 32.06 10.20 10.64
CA ASP A 327 32.95 11.17 10.00
C ASP A 327 34.33 10.55 9.72
N GLU A 328 34.97 11.00 8.63
CA GLU A 328 36.39 10.70 8.32
C GLU A 328 37.31 11.88 8.68
N ASN A 329 36.73 12.98 9.18
CA ASN A 329 37.46 14.18 9.53
C ASN A 329 37.05 14.65 10.93
N ARG A 330 38.00 14.53 11.88
CA ARG A 330 37.78 14.88 13.28
C ARG A 330 37.39 16.34 13.48
N GLU A 331 37.98 17.27 12.75
CA GLU A 331 37.69 18.70 12.89
C GLU A 331 36.25 19.03 12.50
N LYS A 332 35.75 18.45 11.40
CA LYS A 332 34.35 18.63 10.96
C LYS A 332 33.37 18.02 11.95
N TRP A 333 33.69 16.85 12.49
CA TRP A 333 32.89 16.21 13.54
C TRP A 333 32.81 17.07 14.80
N MET A 334 33.97 17.52 15.33
CA MET A 334 34.04 18.39 16.50
C MET A 334 33.30 19.72 16.28
N LYS A 335 33.45 20.32 15.10
CA LYS A 335 32.72 21.54 14.74
C LYS A 335 31.21 21.30 14.73
N ALA A 336 30.74 20.19 14.16
CA ALA A 336 29.31 19.88 14.15
C ALA A 336 28.74 19.65 15.55
N ILE A 337 29.48 18.97 16.45
CA ILE A 337 29.10 18.80 17.86
C ILE A 337 28.90 20.18 18.52
N HIS A 338 29.84 21.10 18.30
CA HIS A 338 29.79 22.45 18.86
C HIS A 338 28.64 23.27 18.28
N ASP A 339 28.52 23.34 16.94
CA ASP A 339 27.48 24.10 16.25
C ASP A 339 26.08 23.62 16.64
N GLU A 340 25.90 22.30 16.73
CA GLU A 340 24.63 21.68 17.09
C GLU A 340 24.43 21.58 18.60
N GLN A 341 25.39 22.02 19.43
CA GLN A 341 25.33 21.98 20.91
C GLN A 341 24.81 20.63 21.44
N LEU A 342 25.48 19.53 21.07
CA LEU A 342 25.06 18.18 21.46
C LEU A 342 25.48 17.87 22.90
N PRO A 343 24.54 17.69 23.85
CA PRO A 343 24.85 17.58 25.27
C PRO A 343 25.24 16.18 25.74
N TRP A 344 25.06 15.16 24.91
CA TRP A 344 25.29 13.75 25.24
C TRP A 344 26.64 13.25 24.72
N THR A 345 27.09 12.08 25.19
CA THR A 345 28.39 11.50 24.84
C THR A 345 28.51 11.21 23.34
N GLN A 346 29.65 11.55 22.77
CA GLN A 346 29.97 11.40 21.35
C GLN A 346 31.25 10.59 21.17
N VAL A 347 31.22 9.58 20.28
CA VAL A 347 32.35 8.69 19.98
C VAL A 347 32.54 8.51 18.47
N SER A 348 33.79 8.30 18.04
CA SER A 348 34.13 7.99 16.64
C SER A 348 35.56 7.47 16.53
N ASP A 349 35.82 6.49 15.66
CA ASP A 349 37.19 6.11 15.27
C ASP A 349 37.72 6.90 14.06
N VAL A 350 36.91 7.83 13.53
CA VAL A 350 37.24 8.68 12.37
C VAL A 350 37.53 7.88 11.10
N LYS A 351 37.00 6.66 10.99
CA LYS A 351 37.16 5.78 9.80
C LYS A 351 35.97 5.84 8.85
N GLY A 352 34.98 6.68 9.13
CA GLY A 352 33.76 6.79 8.33
C GLY A 352 33.08 5.45 8.09
N LEU A 353 32.83 5.16 6.80
CA LEU A 353 32.15 3.92 6.39
C LEU A 353 33.04 2.67 6.52
N GLU A 354 34.34 2.82 6.76
CA GLU A 354 35.27 1.71 6.97
C GLU A 354 35.38 1.29 8.44
N SER A 355 34.66 1.96 9.34
CA SER A 355 34.64 1.59 10.75
C SER A 355 34.07 0.17 10.94
N PRO A 356 34.69 -0.69 11.77
CA PRO A 356 34.14 -2.01 12.09
C PRO A 356 32.70 -1.96 12.62
N VAL A 357 32.31 -0.87 13.32
CA VAL A 357 30.95 -0.72 13.86
C VAL A 357 29.89 -0.64 12.75
N VAL A 358 30.24 -0.10 11.58
CA VAL A 358 29.37 -0.02 10.40
C VAL A 358 28.99 -1.42 9.93
N ALA A 359 29.98 -2.31 9.81
CA ALA A 359 29.75 -3.68 9.41
C ALA A 359 28.98 -4.47 10.49
N MET A 360 29.37 -4.33 11.77
CA MET A 360 28.73 -5.02 12.89
C MET A 360 27.24 -4.67 13.00
N TYR A 361 26.90 -3.39 12.94
CA TYR A 361 25.51 -2.91 13.03
C TYR A 361 24.77 -2.92 11.69
N GLY A 362 25.39 -3.43 10.62
CA GLY A 362 24.79 -3.56 9.30
C GLY A 362 24.35 -2.23 8.70
N ILE A 363 25.07 -1.14 8.98
CA ILE A 363 24.66 0.23 8.64
C ILE A 363 24.75 0.44 7.13
N THR A 364 23.59 0.57 6.48
CA THR A 364 23.43 0.85 5.04
C THR A 364 22.84 2.24 4.77
N GLY A 365 22.80 3.09 5.79
CA GLY A 365 22.35 4.47 5.70
C GLY A 365 22.32 5.10 7.08
N ILE A 366 22.45 6.43 7.11
CA ILE A 366 22.24 7.25 8.30
C ILE A 366 21.24 8.38 7.98
N PRO A 367 20.43 8.84 8.95
CA PRO A 367 20.43 8.46 10.37
C PRO A 367 19.97 7.03 10.60
N LEU A 368 20.51 6.39 11.64
CA LEU A 368 20.09 5.08 12.11
C LEU A 368 20.29 5.05 13.62
N ASN A 369 19.32 4.51 14.36
CA ASN A 369 19.45 4.37 15.80
C ASN A 369 18.88 3.08 16.34
N PHE A 370 19.34 2.73 17.54
CA PHE A 370 18.89 1.61 18.33
C PHE A 370 18.62 2.10 19.75
N LEU A 371 17.39 1.94 20.22
CA LEU A 371 17.04 2.17 21.61
C LEU A 371 17.23 0.87 22.38
N LEU A 372 18.00 0.94 23.45
CA LEU A 372 18.32 -0.16 24.34
C LEU A 372 17.58 0.00 25.68
N ASP A 373 17.23 -1.12 26.29
CA ASP A 373 16.80 -1.16 27.69
C ASP A 373 17.99 -1.06 28.67
N THR A 374 17.68 -1.12 29.97
CA THR A 374 18.67 -1.04 31.05
C THR A 374 19.67 -2.19 31.06
N ASN A 375 19.35 -3.32 30.44
CA ASN A 375 20.24 -4.49 30.29
C ASN A 375 21.03 -4.45 28.97
N GLY A 376 20.81 -3.42 28.15
CA GLY A 376 21.41 -3.26 26.82
C GLY A 376 20.82 -4.16 25.75
N VAL A 377 19.57 -4.58 25.92
CA VAL A 377 18.78 -5.29 24.92
C VAL A 377 18.13 -4.27 24.01
N ILE A 378 18.17 -4.50 22.69
CA ILE A 378 17.52 -3.65 21.70
C ILE A 378 16.00 -3.74 21.91
N ILE A 379 15.32 -2.62 22.12
CA ILE A 379 13.85 -2.56 22.30
C ILE A 379 13.15 -1.75 21.21
N ALA A 380 13.89 -0.90 20.49
CA ALA A 380 13.43 -0.26 19.27
C ALA A 380 14.62 0.11 18.39
N ARG A 381 14.34 0.42 17.13
CA ARG A 381 15.32 0.91 16.16
C ARG A 381 14.63 1.84 15.20
N ASP A 382 15.45 2.61 14.50
CA ASP A 382 15.03 3.48 13.41
C ASP A 382 13.97 4.53 13.79
N LEU A 383 14.04 5.00 15.03
CA LEU A 383 13.11 6.00 15.56
C LEU A 383 13.35 7.34 14.88
N ARG A 384 12.26 8.00 14.45
CA ARG A 384 12.28 9.32 13.81
C ARG A 384 11.34 10.31 14.49
N ASP A 385 11.66 11.59 14.35
CA ASP A 385 10.85 12.70 14.82
C ASP A 385 10.46 12.50 16.31
N ASN A 386 9.17 12.51 16.65
CA ASN A 386 8.71 12.33 18.03
C ASN A 386 8.63 10.87 18.49
N GLU A 387 8.95 9.87 17.66
CA GLU A 387 8.82 8.45 18.01
C GLU A 387 9.65 8.05 19.24
N LEU A 388 10.85 8.60 19.38
CA LEU A 388 11.69 8.39 20.56
C LEU A 388 11.01 8.91 21.84
N SER A 389 10.48 10.13 21.79
CA SER A 389 9.78 10.72 22.93
C SER A 389 8.54 9.92 23.31
N VAL A 390 7.78 9.43 22.32
CA VAL A 390 6.61 8.56 22.55
C VAL A 390 7.06 7.26 23.21
N ARG A 391 8.07 6.59 22.65
CA ARG A 391 8.53 5.30 23.18
C ARG A 391 9.11 5.42 24.59
N LEU A 392 9.88 6.47 24.86
CA LEU A 392 10.38 6.76 26.21
C LEU A 392 9.25 7.12 27.17
N SER A 393 8.22 7.84 26.70
CA SER A 393 7.04 8.12 27.53
C SER A 393 6.35 6.81 27.91
N GLU A 394 6.10 5.88 26.99
CA GLU A 394 5.52 4.56 27.30
C GLU A 394 6.37 3.81 28.34
N LEU A 395 7.66 3.69 28.09
CA LEU A 395 8.58 2.90 28.92
C LEU A 395 8.76 3.52 30.31
N LEU A 396 8.91 4.84 30.39
CA LEU A 396 9.23 5.55 31.63
C LEU A 396 7.97 6.07 32.37
N SER A 397 6.79 6.05 31.75
CA SER A 397 5.51 6.28 32.45
C SER A 397 5.00 5.02 33.16
N SER A 398 5.48 3.83 32.77
CA SER A 398 5.13 2.55 33.41
C SER A 398 5.57 2.42 34.88
N LYS A 399 6.41 3.36 35.38
CA LYS A 399 6.78 3.45 36.81
C LYS A 399 5.88 4.36 37.65
N THR A 400 4.89 5.02 37.06
CA THR A 400 3.89 5.83 37.77
C THR A 400 2.55 5.79 37.03
N ALA A 401 1.76 4.75 37.25
CA ALA A 401 0.35 4.76 36.86
C ALA A 401 -0.42 5.72 37.78
N THR A 402 -0.78 6.90 37.26
CA THR A 402 -1.97 7.67 37.63
C THR A 402 -2.44 8.50 36.42
N GLU A 403 -3.58 8.07 35.87
CA GLU A 403 -4.68 8.78 35.17
C GLU A 403 -4.38 10.01 34.29
N GLY A 404 -4.28 9.78 32.97
CA GLY A 404 -4.60 10.79 31.97
C GLY A 404 -6.12 10.85 31.68
N PRO A 405 -6.61 11.88 30.96
CA PRO A 405 -8.04 12.10 30.72
C PRO A 405 -8.70 11.11 29.74
N GLY A 406 -7.93 10.24 29.07
CA GLY A 406 -8.42 9.28 28.07
C GLY A 406 -8.95 7.96 28.62
N VAL A 407 -9.22 7.01 27.74
CA VAL A 407 -9.65 5.65 28.09
C VAL A 407 -8.55 4.93 28.89
N HIS A 408 -8.94 4.35 30.03
CA HIS A 408 -8.07 3.62 30.94
C HIS A 408 -8.08 2.13 30.60
N PHE A 409 -7.09 1.72 29.82
CA PHE A 409 -6.91 0.30 29.50
C PHE A 409 -6.17 -0.41 30.64
N ASP A 410 -6.69 -1.57 31.05
CA ASP A 410 -5.98 -2.46 31.95
C ASP A 410 -4.77 -3.07 31.25
N HIS A 411 -3.65 -3.13 31.97
CA HIS A 411 -2.35 -3.62 31.49
C HIS A 411 -1.73 -4.67 32.44
N ALA A 412 -2.55 -5.27 33.32
CA ALA A 412 -2.07 -6.21 34.34
C ALA A 412 -2.89 -7.50 34.42
N LEU A 413 -4.17 -7.46 34.05
CA LEU A 413 -5.08 -8.59 34.22
C LEU A 413 -5.06 -9.54 33.02
N SER A 414 -5.14 -10.84 33.29
CA SER A 414 -5.44 -11.88 32.30
C SER A 414 -6.92 -11.86 31.91
N TRP A 415 -7.27 -12.53 30.80
CA TRP A 415 -8.68 -12.57 30.35
C TRP A 415 -9.64 -13.11 31.43
N GLU A 416 -9.24 -14.17 32.15
CA GLU A 416 -10.04 -14.70 33.26
C GLU A 416 -10.21 -13.70 34.41
N GLN A 417 -9.15 -12.95 34.73
CA GLN A 417 -9.21 -11.91 35.78
C GLN A 417 -10.05 -10.71 35.36
N VAL A 418 -10.02 -10.34 34.07
CA VAL A 418 -10.88 -9.28 33.51
C VAL A 418 -12.35 -9.68 33.63
N LYS A 419 -12.72 -10.92 33.28
CA LYS A 419 -14.10 -11.42 33.48
C LYS A 419 -14.50 -11.43 34.95
N ALA A 420 -13.61 -11.89 35.84
CA ALA A 420 -13.88 -11.88 37.28
C ALA A 420 -14.11 -10.46 37.82
N LYS A 421 -13.30 -9.49 37.39
CA LYS A 421 -13.43 -8.07 37.74
C LYS A 421 -14.72 -7.48 37.20
N ALA A 422 -15.04 -7.71 35.92
CA ALA A 422 -16.27 -7.26 35.30
C ALA A 422 -17.52 -7.77 36.03
N LYS A 423 -17.52 -9.04 36.43
CA LYS A 423 -18.59 -9.65 37.23
C LYS A 423 -18.70 -9.03 38.62
N ALA A 424 -17.57 -8.83 39.30
CA ALA A 424 -17.54 -8.25 40.64
C ALA A 424 -18.01 -6.78 40.66
N GLU A 425 -17.64 -6.01 39.64
CA GLU A 425 -18.02 -4.59 39.50
C GLU A 425 -19.37 -4.40 38.77
N ASN A 426 -19.99 -5.48 38.28
CA ASN A 426 -21.17 -5.44 37.43
C ASN A 426 -21.01 -4.49 36.22
N LYS A 427 -19.82 -4.48 35.61
CA LYS A 427 -19.48 -3.64 34.45
C LYS A 427 -19.34 -4.49 33.19
N TYR A 428 -19.74 -3.94 32.05
CA TYR A 428 -19.45 -4.55 30.75
C TYR A 428 -17.94 -4.48 30.46
N ILE A 429 -17.46 -5.29 29.53
CA ILE A 429 -16.06 -5.25 29.07
C ILE A 429 -16.02 -4.62 27.68
N PHE A 430 -15.16 -3.63 27.50
CA PHE A 430 -14.79 -3.09 26.20
C PHE A 430 -13.43 -3.63 25.81
N MET A 431 -13.34 -4.30 24.66
CA MET A 431 -12.10 -4.89 24.16
C MET A 431 -11.74 -4.30 22.80
N ASP A 432 -10.61 -3.60 22.75
CA ASP A 432 -9.99 -3.09 21.52
C ASP A 432 -9.15 -4.18 20.86
N CYS A 433 -9.67 -4.83 19.82
CA CYS A 433 -8.91 -5.76 19.01
C CYS A 433 -8.14 -4.98 17.95
N TYR A 434 -6.81 -4.97 18.08
CA TYR A 434 -5.90 -4.23 17.20
C TYR A 434 -4.76 -5.09 16.66
N ALA A 435 -4.06 -4.59 15.64
CA ALA A 435 -2.80 -5.15 15.17
C ALA A 435 -1.75 -4.04 15.05
N THR A 436 -0.48 -4.33 15.29
CA THR A 436 0.59 -3.31 15.31
C THR A 436 0.81 -2.67 13.93
N TRP A 437 0.58 -3.42 12.85
CA TRP A 437 0.66 -2.93 11.46
C TRP A 437 -0.62 -2.21 10.97
N CYS A 438 -1.69 -2.20 11.76
CA CYS A 438 -2.97 -1.62 11.37
C CYS A 438 -2.97 -0.09 11.58
N ALA A 439 -2.75 0.67 10.51
CA ALA A 439 -2.72 2.13 10.56
C ALA A 439 -3.98 2.78 11.18
N PRO A 440 -5.22 2.34 10.84
CA PRO A 440 -6.41 2.86 11.52
C PRO A 440 -6.42 2.55 13.03
N CYS A 441 -5.95 1.37 13.45
CA CYS A 441 -5.86 1.01 14.86
C CYS A 441 -4.87 1.91 15.62
N VAL A 442 -3.70 2.14 15.02
CA VAL A 442 -2.70 3.05 15.58
C VAL A 442 -3.26 4.46 15.74
N LYS A 443 -4.06 4.92 14.77
CA LYS A 443 -4.76 6.22 14.86
C LYS A 443 -5.73 6.26 16.04
N MET A 444 -6.56 5.23 16.23
CA MET A 444 -7.47 5.14 17.37
C MET A 444 -6.71 5.23 18.70
N ILE A 445 -5.62 4.48 18.82
CA ILE A 445 -4.78 4.42 20.04
C ILE A 445 -4.08 5.74 20.33
N LYS A 446 -3.55 6.42 19.31
CA LYS A 446 -2.74 7.64 19.49
C LYS A 446 -3.57 8.92 19.53
N GLU A 447 -4.70 8.98 18.84
CA GLU A 447 -5.45 10.22 18.63
C GLU A 447 -6.86 10.21 19.21
N LEU A 448 -7.51 9.04 19.31
CA LEU A 448 -8.91 8.95 19.74
C LEU A 448 -9.03 8.59 21.22
N PHE A 449 -8.50 7.43 21.63
CA PHE A 449 -8.61 6.97 23.02
C PHE A 449 -7.98 7.91 24.07
N PRO A 450 -6.94 8.71 23.78
CA PRO A 450 -6.43 9.70 24.73
C PRO A 450 -7.36 10.90 24.98
N ARG A 451 -8.43 11.07 24.21
CA ARG A 451 -9.33 12.23 24.34
C ARG A 451 -10.22 12.12 25.57
N LYS A 452 -10.53 13.28 26.17
CA LYS A 452 -11.30 13.36 27.42
C LYS A 452 -12.70 12.79 27.27
N GLU A 453 -13.40 13.12 26.19
CA GLU A 453 -14.75 12.63 25.93
C GLU A 453 -14.83 11.09 25.83
N MET A 454 -13.73 10.47 25.38
CA MET A 454 -13.62 9.01 25.34
C MET A 454 -13.42 8.44 26.74
N GLY A 455 -12.50 9.02 27.53
CA GLY A 455 -12.30 8.60 28.92
C GLY A 455 -13.56 8.72 29.77
N ASP A 456 -14.24 9.87 29.69
CA ASP A 456 -15.48 10.15 30.43
C ASP A 456 -16.57 9.10 30.16
N PHE A 457 -16.69 8.65 28.91
CA PHE A 457 -17.68 7.65 28.54
C PHE A 457 -17.24 6.22 28.91
N PHE A 458 -16.04 5.82 28.50
CA PHE A 458 -15.62 4.42 28.58
C PHE A 458 -15.25 3.97 29.99
N ASN A 459 -14.55 4.79 30.77
CA ASN A 459 -14.04 4.40 32.08
C ASN A 459 -15.17 4.20 33.11
N ASP A 460 -16.26 4.97 32.95
CA ASP A 460 -17.46 4.85 33.77
C ASP A 460 -18.18 3.50 33.52
N LYS A 461 -18.32 3.12 32.24
CA LYS A 461 -19.24 2.05 31.80
C LYS A 461 -18.58 0.70 31.56
N PHE A 462 -17.27 0.67 31.33
CA PHE A 462 -16.58 -0.53 30.89
C PHE A 462 -15.29 -0.81 31.65
N ILE A 463 -14.99 -2.10 31.84
CA ILE A 463 -13.62 -2.58 32.00
C ILE A 463 -12.97 -2.57 30.62
N CYS A 464 -12.02 -1.66 30.39
CA CYS A 464 -11.39 -1.49 29.08
C CYS A 464 -10.10 -2.30 28.98
N VAL A 465 -9.98 -3.13 27.94
CA VAL A 465 -8.79 -3.97 27.68
C VAL A 465 -8.37 -3.89 26.22
N LYS A 466 -7.09 -4.12 25.96
CA LYS A 466 -6.54 -4.22 24.61
C LYS A 466 -6.21 -5.67 24.28
N LEU A 467 -6.57 -6.09 23.07
CA LEU A 467 -6.25 -7.40 22.52
C LEU A 467 -5.45 -7.24 21.23
N GLN A 468 -4.14 -7.49 21.30
CA GLN A 468 -3.30 -7.51 20.11
C GLN A 468 -3.46 -8.86 19.38
N LEU A 469 -3.82 -8.82 18.09
CA LEU A 469 -4.04 -10.04 17.31
C LEU A 469 -2.82 -10.49 16.51
N ASP A 470 -1.90 -9.58 16.20
CA ASP A 470 -0.59 -9.95 15.67
C ASP A 470 0.40 -10.20 16.80
N LYS A 471 1.41 -11.02 16.49
CA LYS A 471 2.54 -11.25 17.40
C LYS A 471 3.73 -10.53 16.83
N THR A 472 4.45 -9.81 17.68
CA THR A 472 5.69 -9.17 17.31
C THR A 472 6.80 -9.55 18.27
N ASP A 473 8.04 -9.51 17.79
CA ASP A 473 9.21 -9.73 18.64
C ASP A 473 9.38 -8.61 19.70
N LYS A 474 8.55 -7.56 19.66
CA LYS A 474 8.52 -6.42 20.59
C LYS A 474 7.43 -6.50 21.66
N ASP A 475 6.62 -7.56 21.65
CA ASP A 475 5.49 -7.71 22.58
C ASP A 475 5.99 -7.86 24.02
N ASP A 476 5.39 -7.11 24.93
CA ASP A 476 5.70 -7.18 26.37
C ASP A 476 5.05 -8.41 27.02
N ASP A 477 5.36 -8.63 28.30
CA ASP A 477 4.86 -9.80 29.02
C ASP A 477 3.33 -9.77 29.20
N TYR A 478 2.73 -8.57 29.25
CA TYR A 478 1.29 -8.41 29.26
C TYR A 478 0.69 -8.89 27.94
N VAL A 479 1.18 -8.43 26.79
CA VAL A 479 0.69 -8.86 25.48
C VAL A 479 0.91 -10.36 25.26
N LYS A 480 2.08 -10.89 25.65
CA LYS A 480 2.40 -12.33 25.55
C LYS A 480 1.46 -13.20 26.38
N MET A 481 1.08 -12.75 27.58
CA MET A 481 0.11 -13.45 28.43
C MET A 481 -1.23 -13.65 27.71
N TRP A 482 -1.61 -12.69 26.85
CA TRP A 482 -2.86 -12.74 26.09
C TRP A 482 -2.77 -13.54 24.77
N TYR A 483 -1.62 -14.08 24.35
CA TYR A 483 -1.50 -14.75 23.05
C TYR A 483 -2.48 -15.89 22.81
N LYS A 484 -2.70 -16.72 23.83
CA LYS A 484 -3.64 -17.85 23.73
C LYS A 484 -5.07 -17.35 23.63
N ASP A 485 -5.42 -16.35 24.43
CA ASP A 485 -6.74 -15.74 24.43
C ASP A 485 -7.00 -14.96 23.14
N ALA A 486 -6.02 -14.22 22.62
CA ALA A 486 -6.10 -13.53 21.35
C ALA A 486 -6.38 -14.47 20.19
N GLN A 487 -5.66 -15.60 20.14
CA GLN A 487 -5.90 -16.63 19.12
C GLN A 487 -7.30 -17.26 19.29
N MET A 488 -7.69 -17.58 20.53
CA MET A 488 -9.01 -18.14 20.82
C MET A 488 -10.12 -17.17 20.40
N ILE A 489 -10.07 -15.91 20.83
CA ILE A 489 -11.06 -14.87 20.54
C ILE A 489 -11.14 -14.62 19.03
N HIS A 490 -9.99 -14.53 18.34
CA HIS A 490 -9.96 -14.39 16.88
C HIS A 490 -10.66 -15.56 16.17
N ASN A 491 -10.36 -16.80 16.58
CA ASN A 491 -10.95 -17.99 15.98
C ASN A 491 -12.46 -18.13 16.29
N THR A 492 -12.85 -17.84 17.53
CA THR A 492 -14.25 -17.96 17.99
C THR A 492 -15.15 -16.94 17.31
N TYR A 493 -14.71 -15.67 17.23
CA TYR A 493 -15.54 -14.57 16.76
C TYR A 493 -15.23 -14.12 15.33
N LYS A 494 -14.29 -14.80 14.65
CA LYS A 494 -13.97 -14.64 13.21
C LYS A 494 -13.84 -13.17 12.79
N LEU A 495 -12.92 -12.46 13.44
CA LEU A 495 -12.76 -11.02 13.27
C LEU A 495 -12.40 -10.67 11.80
N PRO A 496 -13.28 -10.00 11.04
CA PRO A 496 -13.18 -9.84 9.59
C PRO A 496 -12.40 -8.59 9.16
N SER A 497 -12.09 -7.68 10.09
CA SER A 497 -11.30 -6.46 9.84
C SER A 497 -10.75 -5.90 11.15
N MET A 498 -9.76 -5.01 11.02
CA MET A 498 -9.13 -4.31 12.14
C MET A 498 -9.17 -2.79 11.90
N PRO A 499 -9.42 -1.95 12.93
CA PRO A 499 -9.75 -2.34 14.30
C PRO A 499 -11.13 -3.00 14.39
N THR A 500 -11.36 -3.76 15.45
CA THR A 500 -12.68 -4.26 15.83
C THR A 500 -12.84 -4.13 17.33
N PHE A 501 -13.99 -3.62 17.78
CA PHE A 501 -14.31 -3.50 19.19
C PHE A 501 -15.30 -4.57 19.60
N LEU A 502 -14.97 -5.37 20.61
CA LEU A 502 -15.85 -6.39 21.18
C LEU A 502 -16.39 -5.92 22.54
N TYR A 503 -17.66 -6.25 22.80
CA TYR A 503 -18.35 -5.89 24.03
C TYR A 503 -18.88 -7.16 24.69
N PHE A 504 -18.51 -7.37 25.95
CA PHE A 504 -18.95 -8.52 26.73
C PHE A 504 -19.80 -8.07 27.92
N SER A 505 -20.79 -8.89 28.27
CA SER A 505 -21.58 -8.72 29.49
C SER A 505 -20.69 -8.84 30.75
N PRO A 506 -21.20 -8.45 31.93
CA PRO A 506 -20.49 -8.69 33.20
C PRO A 506 -20.13 -10.17 33.43
N ASP A 507 -20.88 -11.12 32.88
CA ASP A 507 -20.57 -12.56 32.93
C ASP A 507 -19.56 -13.02 31.86
N GLY A 508 -19.08 -12.11 31.01
CA GLY A 508 -18.10 -12.41 29.97
C GLY A 508 -18.71 -13.02 28.69
N GLU A 509 -20.02 -12.93 28.48
CA GLU A 509 -20.65 -13.34 27.21
C GLU A 509 -20.53 -12.21 26.18
N LEU A 510 -20.17 -12.52 24.92
CA LEU A 510 -20.15 -11.52 23.85
C LEU A 510 -21.57 -11.04 23.55
N VAL A 511 -21.82 -9.74 23.67
CA VAL A 511 -23.14 -9.13 23.46
C VAL A 511 -23.20 -8.26 22.22
N HIS A 512 -22.08 -7.60 21.86
CA HIS A 512 -22.04 -6.68 20.73
C HIS A 512 -20.64 -6.57 20.11
N ARG A 513 -20.58 -6.05 18.89
CA ARG A 513 -19.33 -5.84 18.16
C ARG A 513 -19.45 -4.64 17.23
N VAL A 514 -18.37 -3.87 17.11
CA VAL A 514 -18.26 -2.72 16.20
C VAL A 514 -16.99 -2.86 15.36
N PRO A 515 -17.09 -3.18 14.05
CA PRO A 515 -15.94 -3.20 13.15
C PRO A 515 -15.55 -1.82 12.63
N GLY A 516 -14.27 -1.64 12.36
CA GLY A 516 -13.71 -0.47 11.68
C GLY A 516 -13.36 0.69 12.62
N SER A 517 -12.70 1.70 12.06
CA SER A 517 -12.40 2.95 12.75
C SER A 517 -13.51 3.98 12.50
N GLU A 518 -13.89 4.72 13.53
CA GLU A 518 -14.93 5.76 13.51
C GLU A 518 -14.41 7.02 14.22
N ASP A 519 -15.11 8.15 14.07
CA ASP A 519 -14.91 9.31 14.93
C ASP A 519 -15.45 9.07 16.36
N ALA A 520 -15.15 9.99 17.28
CA ALA A 520 -15.48 9.85 18.71
C ALA A 520 -16.99 9.70 18.93
N ASP A 521 -17.80 10.57 18.33
CA ASP A 521 -19.26 10.61 18.50
C ASP A 521 -19.91 9.32 17.98
N ARG A 522 -19.48 8.86 16.81
CA ARG A 522 -19.97 7.60 16.22
C ARG A 522 -19.57 6.40 17.04
N LEU A 523 -18.32 6.34 17.52
CA LEU A 523 -17.88 5.23 18.34
C LEU A 523 -18.66 5.19 19.66
N ILE A 524 -18.77 6.32 20.37
CA ILE A 524 -19.57 6.43 21.61
C ILE A 524 -21.03 6.01 21.38
N THR A 525 -21.64 6.46 20.29
CA THR A 525 -23.02 6.10 19.93
C THR A 525 -23.16 4.59 19.77
N LYS A 526 -22.27 3.95 18.99
CA LYS A 526 -22.30 2.49 18.78
C LYS A 526 -21.94 1.70 20.04
N SER A 527 -21.05 2.23 20.88
CA SER A 527 -20.71 1.62 22.18
C SER A 527 -21.87 1.72 23.18
N THR A 528 -22.71 2.74 23.08
CA THR A 528 -23.92 2.88 23.92
C THR A 528 -24.91 1.76 23.60
N ASP A 529 -25.06 1.37 22.34
CA ASP A 529 -25.93 0.26 21.95
C ASP A 529 -25.48 -1.09 22.56
N ALA A 530 -24.19 -1.23 22.90
CA ALA A 530 -23.68 -2.42 23.59
C ALA A 530 -24.15 -2.53 25.05
N LEU A 531 -24.71 -1.48 25.64
CA LEU A 531 -25.25 -1.48 27.01
C LEU A 531 -26.76 -1.77 27.05
N ASP A 532 -27.42 -1.83 25.89
CA ASP A 532 -28.87 -2.02 25.76
C ASP A 532 -29.18 -3.42 25.17
N PRO A 533 -29.75 -4.37 25.95
CA PRO A 533 -30.10 -5.70 25.47
C PRO A 533 -31.08 -5.75 24.29
N GLU A 534 -31.79 -4.67 23.97
CA GLU A 534 -32.65 -4.53 22.79
C GLU A 534 -31.91 -4.04 21.54
N LYS A 535 -30.62 -3.69 21.69
CA LYS A 535 -29.74 -3.24 20.60
C LYS A 535 -28.44 -4.07 20.49
N GLN A 536 -28.14 -4.90 21.49
CA GLN A 536 -27.05 -5.86 21.45
C GLN A 536 -27.28 -6.96 20.40
N TYR A 537 -26.55 -6.90 19.30
CA TYR A 537 -26.61 -7.88 18.20
C TYR A 537 -26.62 -9.35 18.66
N TYR A 538 -25.62 -9.81 19.43
CA TYR A 538 -25.53 -11.23 19.79
C TYR A 538 -26.62 -11.65 20.78
N THR A 539 -27.06 -10.72 21.63
CA THR A 539 -28.21 -10.91 22.53
C THR A 539 -29.51 -11.10 21.74
N LEU A 540 -29.75 -10.27 20.72
CA LEU A 540 -30.93 -10.41 19.86
C LEU A 540 -30.88 -11.68 19.00
N VAL A 541 -29.71 -12.09 18.51
CA VAL A 541 -29.53 -13.37 17.81
C VAL A 541 -29.90 -14.54 18.73
N LYS A 542 -29.43 -14.54 19.97
CA LYS A 542 -29.75 -15.56 20.99
C LYS A 542 -31.25 -15.59 21.30
N LYS A 543 -31.86 -14.43 21.57
CA LYS A 543 -33.31 -14.28 21.80
C LYS A 543 -34.14 -14.81 20.63
N PHE A 544 -33.80 -14.42 19.39
CA PHE A 544 -34.50 -14.87 18.20
C PHE A 544 -34.37 -16.39 17.98
N GLY A 545 -33.21 -16.96 18.27
CA GLY A 545 -32.98 -18.41 18.22
C GLY A 545 -33.84 -19.22 19.20
N GLN A 546 -34.24 -18.61 20.32
CA GLN A 546 -35.06 -19.21 21.39
C GLN A 546 -36.57 -18.93 21.24
N SER A 547 -36.96 -17.93 20.45
CA SER A 547 -38.36 -17.56 20.20
C SER A 547 -39.02 -18.33 19.03
N ASP A 548 -40.34 -18.15 18.85
CA ASP A 548 -41.00 -18.55 17.60
C ASP A 548 -40.42 -17.76 16.42
N LYS A 549 -39.77 -18.45 15.50
CA LYS A 549 -39.00 -17.89 14.38
C LYS A 549 -39.90 -17.32 13.26
N LYS A 550 -41.06 -16.78 13.62
CA LYS A 550 -42.03 -16.13 12.73
C LYS A 550 -42.01 -14.61 12.81
N ASN A 551 -41.27 -14.02 13.76
CA ASN A 551 -41.16 -12.57 13.87
C ASN A 551 -40.34 -11.99 12.70
N THR A 552 -41.04 -11.51 11.68
CA THR A 552 -40.47 -11.00 10.42
C THR A 552 -39.70 -9.69 10.64
N ASP A 553 -40.17 -8.80 11.50
CA ASP A 553 -39.49 -7.55 11.87
C ASP A 553 -38.12 -7.84 12.51
N MET A 554 -38.05 -8.87 13.35
CA MET A 554 -36.79 -9.30 13.95
C MET A 554 -35.83 -9.88 12.89
N MET A 555 -36.31 -10.65 11.91
CA MET A 555 -35.46 -11.13 10.81
C MET A 555 -34.86 -9.96 10.03
N LYS A 556 -35.68 -8.96 9.70
CA LYS A 556 -35.24 -7.74 9.00
C LYS A 556 -34.18 -6.99 9.81
N LYS A 557 -34.45 -6.78 11.11
CA LYS A 557 -33.54 -6.11 12.04
C LYS A 557 -32.21 -6.86 12.13
N LEU A 558 -32.25 -8.19 12.31
CA LEU A 558 -31.06 -9.03 12.40
C LEU A 558 -30.25 -9.08 11.11
N ALA A 559 -30.87 -9.06 9.93
CA ALA A 559 -30.16 -8.98 8.66
C ALA A 559 -29.34 -7.68 8.55
N ILE A 560 -29.98 -6.54 8.90
CA ILE A 560 -29.34 -5.22 8.90
C ILE A 560 -28.21 -5.15 9.92
N MET A 561 -28.45 -5.60 11.15
CA MET A 561 -27.44 -5.59 12.20
C MET A 561 -26.27 -6.53 11.87
N SER A 562 -26.54 -7.73 11.33
CA SER A 562 -25.50 -8.65 10.86
C SER A 562 -24.55 -7.99 9.86
N GLN A 563 -25.09 -7.21 8.91
CA GLN A 563 -24.24 -6.48 7.96
C GLN A 563 -23.40 -5.41 8.65
N GLN A 564 -23.98 -4.66 9.61
CA GLN A 564 -23.27 -3.62 10.37
C GLN A 564 -22.13 -4.20 11.23
N VAL A 565 -22.31 -5.39 11.78
CA VAL A 565 -21.27 -6.09 12.56
C VAL A 565 -20.36 -6.98 11.68
N MET A 566 -20.53 -6.95 10.35
CA MET A 566 -19.81 -7.76 9.36
C MET A 566 -19.93 -9.29 9.52
N GLU A 567 -21.08 -9.77 9.99
CA GLU A 567 -21.46 -11.18 10.06
C GLU A 567 -22.15 -11.59 8.74
N LYS A 568 -21.36 -11.81 7.68
CA LYS A 568 -21.89 -12.00 6.31
C LYS A 568 -22.88 -13.16 6.18
N ASP A 569 -22.56 -14.32 6.77
CA ASP A 569 -23.39 -15.51 6.68
C ASP A 569 -24.75 -15.29 7.37
N ASN A 570 -24.74 -14.66 8.54
CA ASN A 570 -25.96 -14.31 9.26
C ASN A 570 -26.76 -13.23 8.52
N ALA A 571 -26.10 -12.24 7.91
CA ALA A 571 -26.76 -11.20 7.12
C ALA A 571 -27.56 -11.81 5.97
N LEU A 572 -26.96 -12.71 5.20
CA LEU A 572 -27.63 -13.42 4.12
C LEU A 572 -28.73 -14.35 4.65
N ARG A 573 -28.44 -15.12 5.69
CA ARG A 573 -29.41 -16.03 6.30
C ARG A 573 -30.68 -15.32 6.76
N TYR A 574 -30.55 -14.24 7.53
CA TYR A 574 -31.72 -13.51 8.03
C TYR A 574 -32.42 -12.71 6.94
N ALA A 575 -31.68 -12.22 5.94
CA ALA A 575 -32.28 -11.62 4.75
C ALA A 575 -33.15 -12.63 4.00
N ASP A 576 -32.66 -13.85 3.77
CA ASP A 576 -33.42 -14.92 3.15
C ASP A 576 -34.64 -15.30 3.97
N MET A 577 -34.51 -15.40 5.30
CA MET A 577 -35.65 -15.67 6.18
C MET A 577 -36.73 -14.59 6.05
N TYR A 578 -36.33 -13.31 6.09
CA TYR A 578 -37.25 -12.19 5.94
C TYR A 578 -37.93 -12.19 4.57
N VAL A 579 -37.17 -12.35 3.48
CA VAL A 579 -37.70 -12.36 2.11
C VAL A 579 -38.67 -13.53 1.92
N ASN A 580 -38.36 -14.70 2.47
CA ASN A 580 -39.24 -15.87 2.40
C ASN A 580 -40.50 -15.75 3.26
N SER A 581 -40.53 -14.83 4.23
CA SER A 581 -41.69 -14.60 5.08
C SER A 581 -42.62 -13.50 4.57
N GLN A 582 -42.30 -12.83 3.46
CA GLN A 582 -43.15 -11.78 2.90
C GLN A 582 -44.14 -12.36 1.88
N ASP A 583 -45.39 -11.94 1.97
CA ASP A 583 -46.42 -12.27 0.97
C ASP A 583 -46.25 -11.46 -0.32
N ASP A 584 -45.82 -10.19 -0.20
CA ASP A 584 -45.60 -9.29 -1.32
C ASP A 584 -44.20 -8.65 -1.25
N LEU A 585 -43.32 -9.01 -2.18
CA LEU A 585 -41.97 -8.47 -2.29
C LEU A 585 -41.89 -7.14 -3.05
N LEU A 586 -42.99 -6.67 -3.63
CA LEU A 586 -43.06 -5.45 -4.46
C LEU A 586 -43.45 -4.19 -3.68
N THR A 587 -43.59 -4.30 -2.36
CA THR A 587 -43.75 -3.14 -1.48
C THR A 587 -42.48 -2.28 -1.50
N LYS A 588 -42.63 -0.98 -1.26
CA LYS A 588 -41.49 -0.03 -1.22
C LYS A 588 -40.42 -0.48 -0.23
N GLU A 589 -40.86 -0.95 0.93
CA GLU A 589 -39.99 -1.42 2.01
C GLU A 589 -39.20 -2.68 1.63
N ASN A 590 -39.86 -3.66 1.02
CA ASN A 590 -39.22 -4.89 0.59
C ASN A 590 -38.24 -4.64 -0.56
N ILE A 591 -38.58 -3.78 -1.52
CA ILE A 591 -37.65 -3.41 -2.61
C ILE A 591 -36.39 -2.73 -2.07
N LEU A 592 -36.52 -1.81 -1.10
CA LEU A 592 -35.37 -1.19 -0.44
C LEU A 592 -34.50 -2.23 0.29
N PHE A 593 -35.13 -3.21 0.95
CA PHE A 593 -34.43 -4.30 1.60
C PHE A 593 -33.72 -5.22 0.60
N LEU A 594 -34.40 -5.63 -0.47
CA LEU A 594 -33.83 -6.46 -1.53
C LEU A 594 -32.64 -5.78 -2.20
N ASN A 595 -32.70 -4.46 -2.45
CA ASN A 595 -31.56 -3.71 -2.98
C ASN A 595 -30.32 -3.83 -2.09
N ARG A 596 -30.51 -3.93 -0.78
CA ARG A 596 -29.41 -4.06 0.19
C ARG A 596 -28.79 -5.45 0.26
N PHE A 597 -29.57 -6.51 0.01
CA PHE A 597 -29.15 -7.90 0.26
C PHE A 597 -29.11 -8.83 -0.97
N SER A 598 -29.68 -8.44 -2.11
CA SER A 598 -29.76 -9.30 -3.31
C SER A 598 -28.50 -9.14 -4.18
N SER A 599 -27.44 -9.88 -3.85
CA SER A 599 -26.14 -9.80 -4.55
C SER A 599 -25.74 -11.07 -5.32
N SER A 600 -26.65 -12.05 -5.45
CA SER A 600 -26.40 -13.31 -6.17
C SER A 600 -27.63 -13.77 -6.93
N GLY A 601 -27.41 -14.46 -8.05
CA GLY A 601 -28.46 -15.03 -8.90
C GLY A 601 -29.27 -16.13 -8.22
N LYS A 602 -28.82 -16.64 -7.08
CA LYS A 602 -29.49 -17.68 -6.28
C LYS A 602 -30.55 -17.14 -5.31
N LEU A 603 -30.56 -15.84 -5.06
CA LEU A 603 -31.45 -15.22 -4.07
C LEU A 603 -32.77 -14.81 -4.74
N LYS A 604 -33.91 -15.01 -4.07
CA LYS A 604 -35.25 -14.63 -4.59
C LYS A 604 -35.33 -13.17 -5.01
N GLY A 605 -34.57 -12.29 -4.35
CA GLY A 605 -34.50 -10.88 -4.71
C GLY A 605 -34.03 -10.65 -6.14
N PHE A 606 -33.12 -11.46 -6.67
CA PHE A 606 -32.65 -11.34 -8.05
C PHE A 606 -33.77 -11.50 -9.07
N GLU A 607 -34.73 -12.40 -8.82
CA GLU A 607 -35.93 -12.56 -9.69
C GLU A 607 -36.81 -11.32 -9.65
N ILE A 608 -36.91 -10.65 -8.50
CA ILE A 608 -37.66 -9.38 -8.40
C ILE A 608 -37.03 -8.31 -9.28
N PHE A 609 -35.70 -8.19 -9.24
CA PHE A 609 -34.94 -7.26 -10.08
C PHE A 609 -35.05 -7.59 -11.59
N MET A 610 -35.08 -8.87 -11.98
CA MET A 610 -35.24 -9.29 -13.38
C MET A 610 -36.66 -9.12 -13.90
N ASN A 611 -37.67 -9.56 -13.15
CA ASN A 611 -39.03 -9.73 -13.66
C ASN A 611 -39.93 -8.51 -13.38
N TYR A 612 -39.59 -7.69 -12.39
CA TYR A 612 -40.40 -6.55 -11.94
C TYR A 612 -39.64 -5.22 -11.98
N GLY A 613 -38.73 -5.07 -12.95
CA GLY A 613 -37.82 -3.92 -13.06
C GLY A 613 -38.51 -2.56 -13.02
N ASN A 614 -39.65 -2.39 -13.70
CA ASN A 614 -40.40 -1.12 -13.67
C ASN A 614 -40.84 -0.71 -12.27
N ARG A 615 -41.31 -1.69 -11.47
CA ARG A 615 -41.78 -1.45 -10.11
C ARG A 615 -40.61 -1.15 -9.17
N VAL A 616 -39.49 -1.85 -9.36
CA VAL A 616 -38.25 -1.58 -8.64
C VAL A 616 -37.73 -0.16 -8.94
N ASP A 617 -37.74 0.24 -10.20
CA ASP A 617 -37.27 1.55 -10.65
C ASP A 617 -38.17 2.69 -10.17
N GLU A 618 -39.49 2.47 -10.04
CA GLU A 618 -40.41 3.42 -9.42
C GLU A 618 -40.02 3.74 -7.96
N VAL A 619 -39.47 2.75 -7.25
CA VAL A 619 -39.09 2.87 -5.83
C VAL A 619 -37.66 3.39 -5.67
N LEU A 620 -36.71 2.89 -6.46
CA LEU A 620 -35.28 3.12 -6.26
C LEU A 620 -34.67 4.15 -7.21
N GLY A 621 -35.37 4.49 -8.29
CA GLY A 621 -34.86 5.32 -9.38
C GLY A 621 -34.67 4.52 -10.67
N ALA A 622 -34.74 5.22 -11.80
CA ALA A 622 -34.67 4.62 -13.12
C ALA A 622 -33.35 3.88 -13.37
N GLY A 623 -33.43 2.68 -13.94
CA GLY A 623 -32.27 1.87 -14.33
C GLY A 623 -31.58 1.14 -13.18
N VAL A 624 -32.01 1.31 -11.92
CA VAL A 624 -31.45 0.61 -10.77
C VAL A 624 -31.69 -0.89 -10.89
N ALA A 625 -32.87 -1.30 -11.37
CA ALA A 625 -33.21 -2.70 -11.46
C ALA A 625 -32.30 -3.45 -12.44
N ASN A 626 -32.21 -2.91 -13.65
CA ASN A 626 -31.34 -3.45 -14.69
C ASN A 626 -29.87 -3.34 -14.29
N ASN A 627 -29.44 -2.29 -13.56
CA ASN A 627 -28.07 -2.22 -13.07
C ASN A 627 -27.76 -3.39 -12.13
N ARG A 628 -28.64 -3.65 -11.15
CA ARG A 628 -28.45 -4.76 -10.21
C ARG A 628 -28.38 -6.12 -10.92
N VAL A 629 -29.27 -6.35 -11.88
CA VAL A 629 -29.23 -7.59 -12.70
C VAL A 629 -27.89 -7.71 -13.42
N GLN A 630 -27.42 -6.62 -14.03
CA GLN A 630 -26.16 -6.60 -14.75
C GLN A 630 -24.95 -6.89 -13.85
N GLU A 631 -24.91 -6.34 -12.64
CA GLU A 631 -23.82 -6.58 -11.66
C GLU A 631 -23.73 -8.04 -11.22
N VAL A 632 -24.88 -8.67 -10.94
CA VAL A 632 -24.93 -10.08 -10.54
C VAL A 632 -24.45 -10.99 -11.68
N ILE A 633 -25.00 -10.80 -12.89
CA ILE A 633 -24.60 -11.59 -14.06
C ILE A 633 -23.11 -11.39 -14.35
N PHE A 634 -22.60 -10.17 -14.23
CA PHE A 634 -21.18 -9.90 -14.44
C PHE A 634 -20.29 -10.65 -13.45
N ASN A 635 -20.60 -10.58 -12.16
CA ASN A 635 -19.80 -11.23 -11.12
C ASN A 635 -19.81 -12.76 -11.26
N GLU A 636 -20.95 -13.35 -11.63
CA GLU A 636 -21.11 -14.81 -11.69
C GLU A 636 -20.67 -15.40 -13.04
N GLU A 637 -20.90 -14.71 -14.16
CA GLU A 637 -20.72 -15.27 -15.50
C GLU A 637 -19.57 -14.64 -16.30
N VAL A 638 -19.26 -13.35 -16.07
CA VAL A 638 -18.28 -12.62 -16.89
C VAL A 638 -16.92 -12.53 -16.21
N MET A 639 -16.88 -12.16 -14.93
CA MET A 639 -15.65 -11.97 -14.16
C MET A 639 -14.72 -13.19 -14.18
N PRO A 640 -15.20 -14.44 -14.00
CA PRO A 640 -14.34 -15.63 -14.07
C PRO A 640 -13.65 -15.80 -15.44
N LEU A 641 -14.29 -15.34 -16.52
CA LEU A 641 -13.75 -15.41 -17.88
C LEU A 641 -12.69 -14.31 -18.12
N LEU A 642 -12.85 -13.16 -17.47
CA LEU A 642 -11.89 -12.05 -17.54
C LEU A 642 -10.61 -12.34 -16.75
N THR A 643 -10.71 -12.95 -15.57
CA THR A 643 -9.54 -13.28 -14.73
C THR A 643 -8.60 -14.29 -15.37
N ASN A 644 -9.11 -15.13 -16.28
CA ASN A 644 -8.32 -16.13 -17.01
C ASN A 644 -7.67 -15.58 -18.29
N SER A 645 -7.97 -14.32 -18.68
CA SER A 645 -7.39 -13.67 -19.86
C SER A 645 -6.10 -12.94 -19.50
N ALA A 646 -4.96 -13.62 -19.66
CA ALA A 646 -3.62 -13.12 -19.32
C ALA A 646 -3.16 -11.95 -20.21
N GLY A 647 -3.70 -10.74 -19.98
CA GLY A 647 -3.27 -9.50 -20.63
C GLY A 647 -3.70 -9.33 -22.09
N SER A 648 -4.40 -10.30 -22.67
CA SER A 648 -5.06 -10.17 -23.98
C SER A 648 -6.39 -9.44 -23.86
N VAL A 649 -6.84 -8.84 -24.97
CA VAL A 649 -8.21 -8.30 -25.06
C VAL A 649 -9.18 -9.48 -24.95
N PRO A 650 -10.18 -9.43 -24.05
CA PRO A 650 -11.16 -10.51 -23.90
C PRO A 650 -11.90 -10.78 -25.20
N ASP A 651 -12.21 -12.05 -25.47
CA ASP A 651 -13.13 -12.41 -26.54
C ASP A 651 -14.56 -12.06 -26.12
N TRP A 652 -14.93 -10.81 -26.37
CA TRP A 652 -16.25 -10.28 -26.03
C TRP A 652 -17.39 -11.04 -26.71
N LYS A 653 -17.15 -11.65 -27.88
CA LYS A 653 -18.18 -12.42 -28.59
C LYS A 653 -18.39 -13.75 -27.89
N ALA A 654 -17.32 -14.45 -27.51
CA ALA A 654 -17.42 -15.68 -26.73
C ALA A 654 -18.07 -15.44 -25.37
N ILE A 655 -17.69 -14.37 -24.66
CA ILE A 655 -18.30 -13.99 -23.39
C ILE A 655 -19.81 -13.71 -23.58
N GLN A 656 -20.19 -12.96 -24.61
CA GLN A 656 -21.59 -12.67 -24.89
C GLN A 656 -22.39 -13.94 -25.19
N THR A 657 -21.84 -14.87 -25.97
CA THR A 657 -22.47 -16.17 -26.23
C THR A 657 -22.66 -16.96 -24.93
N SER A 658 -21.65 -16.97 -24.05
CA SER A 658 -21.71 -17.64 -22.75
C SER A 658 -22.81 -17.06 -21.86
N VAL A 659 -22.90 -15.73 -21.77
CA VAL A 659 -23.96 -15.07 -20.98
C VAL A 659 -25.33 -15.31 -21.61
N ALA A 660 -25.44 -15.27 -22.94
CA ALA A 660 -26.71 -15.45 -23.66
C ALA A 660 -27.31 -16.85 -23.46
N ALA A 661 -26.48 -17.87 -23.19
CA ALA A 661 -26.95 -19.21 -22.88
C ALA A 661 -27.83 -19.28 -21.62
N LYS A 662 -27.62 -18.37 -20.65
CA LYS A 662 -28.38 -18.30 -19.40
C LYS A 662 -29.31 -17.09 -19.33
N TYR A 663 -28.87 -15.95 -19.87
CA TYR A 663 -29.55 -14.65 -19.76
C TYR A 663 -29.65 -13.97 -21.13
N PRO A 664 -30.45 -14.51 -22.07
CA PRO A 664 -30.48 -14.03 -23.46
C PRO A 664 -30.86 -12.55 -23.60
N ALA A 665 -31.81 -12.06 -22.78
CA ALA A 665 -32.25 -10.66 -22.79
C ALA A 665 -31.23 -9.69 -22.18
N HIS A 666 -30.29 -10.18 -21.35
CA HIS A 666 -29.32 -9.36 -20.62
C HIS A 666 -27.89 -9.48 -21.17
N ALA A 667 -27.60 -10.46 -22.02
CA ALA A 667 -26.24 -10.73 -22.50
C ALA A 667 -25.59 -9.53 -23.20
N GLU A 668 -26.29 -8.92 -24.16
CA GLU A 668 -25.75 -7.77 -24.90
C GLU A 668 -25.58 -6.51 -24.02
N PRO A 669 -26.56 -6.07 -23.20
CA PRO A 669 -26.36 -4.91 -22.32
C PRO A 669 -25.29 -5.16 -21.24
N VAL A 670 -25.24 -6.34 -20.62
CA VAL A 670 -24.18 -6.71 -19.66
C VAL A 670 -22.81 -6.59 -20.32
N VAL A 671 -22.59 -7.31 -21.42
CA VAL A 671 -21.28 -7.32 -22.08
C VAL A 671 -20.91 -5.93 -22.61
N GLY A 672 -21.87 -5.19 -23.16
CA GLY A 672 -21.65 -3.82 -23.64
C GLY A 672 -21.17 -2.87 -22.52
N LYS A 673 -21.87 -2.86 -21.37
CA LYS A 673 -21.50 -2.04 -20.22
C LYS A 673 -20.11 -2.37 -19.69
N PHE A 674 -19.86 -3.64 -19.40
CA PHE A 674 -18.61 -4.07 -18.76
C PHE A 674 -17.43 -4.06 -19.74
N LYS A 675 -17.67 -4.16 -21.05
CA LYS A 675 -16.66 -3.88 -22.07
C LYS A 675 -16.19 -2.42 -22.03
N ALA A 676 -17.11 -1.47 -21.88
CA ALA A 676 -16.73 -0.07 -21.70
C ALA A 676 -15.91 0.11 -20.41
N GLN A 677 -16.37 -0.45 -19.29
CA GLN A 677 -15.63 -0.38 -18.02
C GLN A 677 -14.25 -1.05 -18.08
N TYR A 678 -14.11 -2.15 -18.82
CA TYR A 678 -12.82 -2.81 -19.05
C TYR A 678 -11.83 -1.85 -19.73
N TYR A 679 -12.22 -1.23 -20.84
CA TYR A 679 -11.34 -0.29 -21.56
C TYR A 679 -11.03 0.95 -20.71
N MET A 680 -12.01 1.45 -19.96
CA MET A 680 -11.82 2.52 -18.99
C MET A 680 -10.76 2.15 -17.94
N SER A 681 -10.82 0.94 -17.37
CA SER A 681 -9.84 0.47 -16.37
C SER A 681 -8.41 0.35 -16.92
N ARG A 682 -8.27 0.17 -18.23
CA ARG A 682 -6.99 0.10 -18.95
C ARG A 682 -6.50 1.44 -19.48
N ASN A 683 -7.27 2.53 -19.30
CA ASN A 683 -7.05 3.84 -19.92
C ASN A 683 -7.02 3.79 -21.47
N ASP A 684 -7.73 2.81 -22.06
CA ASP A 684 -7.90 2.70 -23.51
C ASP A 684 -9.08 3.58 -23.94
N TRP A 685 -8.84 4.90 -23.99
CA TRP A 685 -9.88 5.90 -24.23
C TRP A 685 -10.59 5.78 -25.58
N PRO A 686 -9.92 5.49 -26.71
CA PRO A 686 -10.60 5.30 -27.99
C PRO A 686 -11.59 4.13 -27.98
N ASN A 687 -11.19 2.97 -27.43
CA ASN A 687 -12.09 1.82 -27.35
C ASN A 687 -13.17 1.99 -26.28
N PHE A 688 -12.86 2.70 -25.18
CA PHE A 688 -13.84 3.12 -24.20
C PHE A 688 -14.92 4.00 -24.84
N GLN A 689 -14.54 5.09 -25.51
CA GLN A 689 -15.46 6.02 -26.19
C GLN A 689 -16.37 5.28 -27.17
N LYS A 690 -15.78 4.44 -28.04
CA LYS A 690 -16.55 3.63 -28.99
C LYS A 690 -17.55 2.70 -28.27
N SER A 691 -17.11 2.01 -27.22
CA SER A 691 -17.93 1.04 -26.51
C SER A 691 -19.04 1.71 -25.69
N VAL A 692 -18.71 2.78 -24.95
CA VAL A 692 -19.67 3.50 -24.11
C VAL A 692 -20.71 4.23 -24.96
N MET A 693 -20.31 4.86 -26.07
CA MET A 693 -21.27 5.51 -26.98
C MET A 693 -22.22 4.50 -27.63
N ALA A 694 -21.71 3.35 -28.06
CA ALA A 694 -22.54 2.27 -28.61
C ALA A 694 -23.53 1.72 -27.56
N TYR A 695 -23.06 1.47 -26.34
CA TYR A 695 -23.90 1.02 -25.23
C TYR A 695 -24.98 2.04 -24.87
N MET A 696 -24.60 3.31 -24.68
CA MET A 696 -25.52 4.37 -24.26
C MET A 696 -26.56 4.69 -25.31
N LYS A 697 -26.19 4.66 -26.60
CA LYS A 697 -27.12 4.86 -27.71
C LYS A 697 -28.19 3.76 -27.76
N LYS A 698 -27.83 2.51 -27.45
CA LYS A 698 -28.75 1.37 -27.55
C LYS A 698 -29.53 1.10 -26.26
N TYR A 699 -28.94 1.33 -25.09
CA TYR A 699 -29.48 0.90 -23.80
C TYR A 699 -29.59 1.99 -22.74
N GLY A 700 -28.90 3.13 -22.90
CA GLY A 700 -28.54 4.07 -21.83
C GLY A 700 -29.63 4.28 -20.77
N PRO A 701 -30.71 5.03 -21.04
CA PRO A 701 -31.79 5.31 -20.08
C PRO A 701 -32.45 4.13 -19.36
N ALA A 702 -32.48 2.94 -19.98
CA ALA A 702 -33.22 1.80 -19.46
C ALA A 702 -32.33 0.84 -18.65
N PHE A 703 -31.02 0.85 -18.89
CA PHE A 703 -30.08 -0.11 -18.30
C PHE A 703 -28.96 0.54 -17.47
N THR A 704 -28.99 1.86 -17.31
CA THR A 704 -27.95 2.64 -16.62
C THR A 704 -28.58 3.45 -15.51
N ASP A 705 -28.07 3.31 -14.28
CA ASP A 705 -28.45 4.13 -13.14
C ASP A 705 -27.66 5.44 -13.08
N LYS A 706 -28.09 6.38 -12.22
CA LYS A 706 -27.45 7.69 -12.04
C LYS A 706 -25.95 7.60 -11.70
N GLU A 707 -25.54 6.61 -10.91
CA GLU A 707 -24.14 6.42 -10.54
C GLU A 707 -23.29 6.01 -11.74
N THR A 708 -23.76 5.04 -12.53
CA THR A 708 -23.08 4.61 -13.75
C THR A 708 -23.06 5.73 -14.80
N PHE A 709 -24.15 6.49 -14.94
CA PHE A 709 -24.17 7.69 -15.78
C PHE A 709 -23.07 8.67 -15.39
N ASN A 710 -22.93 8.96 -14.10
CA ASN A 710 -21.90 9.86 -13.60
C ASN A 710 -20.49 9.32 -13.82
N VAL A 711 -20.25 8.02 -13.59
CA VAL A 711 -18.95 7.37 -13.84
C VAL A 711 -18.52 7.50 -15.31
N PHE A 712 -19.42 7.19 -16.25
CA PHE A 712 -19.11 7.30 -17.68
C PHE A 712 -18.97 8.76 -18.12
N ALA A 713 -19.82 9.66 -17.63
CA ALA A 713 -19.74 11.08 -17.93
C ALA A 713 -18.42 11.69 -17.43
N ARG A 714 -17.96 11.33 -16.22
CA ARG A 714 -16.66 11.73 -15.69
C ARG A 714 -15.50 11.23 -16.54
N ALA A 715 -15.53 9.96 -16.96
CA ALA A 715 -14.48 9.39 -17.79
C ALA A 715 -14.34 10.14 -19.14
N ILE A 716 -15.46 10.50 -19.78
CA ILE A 716 -15.49 11.34 -20.99
C ILE A 716 -15.02 12.76 -20.69
N PHE A 717 -15.53 13.38 -19.62
CA PHE A 717 -15.13 14.72 -19.18
C PHE A 717 -13.61 14.83 -19.00
N GLU A 718 -12.99 13.85 -18.36
CA GLU A 718 -11.58 13.88 -18.02
C GLU A 718 -10.66 13.49 -19.18
N ASN A 719 -11.11 12.61 -20.09
CA ASN A 719 -10.21 11.92 -21.01
C ASN A 719 -10.65 11.94 -22.49
N SER A 720 -11.76 12.57 -22.84
CA SER A 720 -12.23 12.68 -24.23
C SER A 720 -12.21 14.12 -24.73
N PRO A 721 -11.52 14.42 -25.85
CA PRO A 721 -11.66 15.69 -26.57
C PRO A 721 -12.82 15.67 -27.59
N ASP A 722 -13.45 14.51 -27.82
CA ASP A 722 -14.47 14.34 -28.85
C ASP A 722 -15.78 15.07 -28.49
N ARG A 723 -16.24 15.96 -29.38
CA ARG A 723 -17.39 16.84 -29.13
C ARG A 723 -18.70 16.07 -29.02
N ASP A 724 -18.87 15.00 -29.79
CA ASP A 724 -20.09 14.19 -29.77
C ASP A 724 -20.18 13.41 -28.46
N CYS A 725 -19.07 12.82 -28.02
CA CYS A 725 -18.96 12.19 -26.71
C CYS A 725 -19.25 13.17 -25.57
N ILE A 726 -18.67 14.37 -25.61
CA ILE A 726 -18.90 15.41 -24.59
C ILE A 726 -20.37 15.81 -24.54
N THR A 727 -21.00 16.00 -25.71
CA THR A 727 -22.42 16.34 -25.82
C THR A 727 -23.31 15.23 -25.24
N ALA A 728 -23.00 13.97 -25.54
CA ALA A 728 -23.71 12.83 -24.97
C ALA A 728 -23.52 12.73 -23.45
N ALA A 729 -22.27 12.84 -22.97
CA ALA A 729 -21.93 12.84 -21.56
C ALA A 729 -22.60 13.97 -20.77
N LEU A 730 -22.76 15.16 -21.37
CA LEU A 730 -23.50 16.25 -20.77
C LEU A 730 -24.97 15.88 -20.55
N GLY A 731 -25.60 15.19 -21.50
CA GLY A 731 -26.95 14.65 -21.36
C GLY A 731 -27.06 13.60 -20.24
N TRP A 732 -26.08 12.70 -20.16
CA TRP A 732 -26.00 11.68 -19.10
C TRP A 732 -25.85 12.28 -17.71
N SER A 733 -24.91 13.21 -17.56
CA SER A 733 -24.64 13.90 -16.29
C SER A 733 -25.81 14.78 -15.86
N LYS A 734 -26.48 15.45 -16.80
CA LYS A 734 -27.72 16.21 -16.51
C LYS A 734 -28.81 15.31 -15.93
N ARG A 735 -28.96 14.10 -16.47
CA ARG A 735 -29.96 13.13 -15.99
C ARG A 735 -29.62 12.62 -14.59
N ALA A 736 -28.37 12.23 -14.35
CA ALA A 736 -27.93 11.83 -13.02
C ALA A 736 -28.19 12.92 -11.97
N LEU A 737 -27.89 14.18 -12.31
CA LEU A 737 -28.15 15.32 -11.43
C LEU A 737 -29.65 15.62 -11.25
N ALA A 738 -30.50 15.36 -12.25
CA ALA A 738 -31.94 15.53 -12.10
C ALA A 738 -32.55 14.52 -11.10
N GLU A 739 -31.97 13.32 -11.01
CA GLU A 739 -32.39 12.29 -10.07
C GLU A 739 -31.82 12.50 -8.64
N ASP A 740 -30.74 13.28 -8.50
CA ASP A 740 -30.12 13.61 -7.21
C ASP A 740 -29.53 15.02 -7.20
N GLY A 741 -30.42 16.01 -7.13
CA GLY A 741 -30.08 17.44 -7.29
C GLY A 741 -29.29 18.07 -6.16
N ALA A 742 -28.96 17.31 -5.10
CA ALA A 742 -28.10 17.71 -3.98
C ALA A 742 -26.72 17.04 -4.02
N ASN A 743 -26.50 16.08 -4.94
CA ASN A 743 -25.24 15.35 -5.05
C ASN A 743 -24.14 16.24 -5.64
N ARG A 744 -23.15 16.57 -4.81
CA ARG A 744 -22.10 17.54 -5.13
C ARG A 744 -21.11 17.01 -6.18
N GLU A 745 -20.85 15.72 -6.18
CA GLU A 745 -20.01 15.07 -7.20
C GLU A 745 -20.69 15.11 -8.57
N PHE A 746 -22.02 14.91 -8.63
CA PHE A 746 -22.77 15.02 -9.88
C PHE A 746 -22.76 16.45 -10.41
N MET A 747 -22.89 17.45 -9.52
CA MET A 747 -22.74 18.85 -9.88
C MET A 747 -21.35 19.15 -10.44
N ASN A 748 -20.29 18.65 -9.80
CA ASN A 748 -18.90 18.86 -10.24
C ASN A 748 -18.65 18.30 -11.66
N VAL A 749 -19.09 17.08 -11.94
CA VAL A 749 -18.98 16.46 -13.28
C VAL A 749 -19.82 17.22 -14.31
N TYR A 750 -21.05 17.60 -13.96
CA TYR A 750 -21.94 18.34 -14.87
C TYR A 750 -21.39 19.73 -15.21
N ALA A 751 -20.93 20.48 -14.20
CA ALA A 751 -20.29 21.77 -14.38
C ALA A 751 -19.02 21.65 -15.24
N GLY A 752 -18.21 20.61 -15.01
CA GLY A 752 -17.04 20.30 -15.83
C GLY A 752 -17.39 20.13 -17.30
N LEU A 753 -18.42 19.35 -17.61
CA LEU A 753 -18.89 19.12 -18.98
C LEU A 753 -19.51 20.37 -19.63
N LEU A 754 -20.27 21.17 -18.88
CA LEU A 754 -20.80 22.45 -19.34
C LEU A 754 -19.66 23.39 -19.75
N HIS A 755 -18.66 23.51 -18.88
CA HIS A 755 -17.49 24.34 -19.14
C HIS A 755 -16.70 23.84 -20.36
N LYS A 756 -16.50 22.53 -20.45
CA LYS A 756 -15.85 21.87 -21.60
C LYS A 756 -16.60 22.06 -22.91
N SER A 757 -17.92 22.22 -22.85
CA SER A 757 -18.79 22.50 -24.00
C SER A 757 -18.92 23.99 -24.35
N GLY A 758 -18.19 24.88 -23.66
CA GLY A 758 -18.24 26.33 -23.88
C GLY A 758 -19.38 27.06 -23.13
N LYS A 759 -20.13 26.36 -22.27
CA LYS A 759 -21.22 26.93 -21.46
C LYS A 759 -20.73 27.35 -20.08
N THR A 760 -19.65 28.13 -20.03
CA THR A 760 -18.92 28.47 -18.80
C THR A 760 -19.79 29.20 -17.77
N LYS A 761 -20.68 30.09 -18.20
CA LYS A 761 -21.59 30.80 -17.28
C LYS A 761 -22.53 29.85 -16.53
N GLU A 762 -23.09 28.87 -17.24
CA GLU A 762 -23.94 27.84 -16.64
C GLU A 762 -23.11 26.93 -15.71
N ALA A 763 -21.89 26.58 -16.13
CA ALA A 763 -20.97 25.78 -15.31
C ALA A 763 -20.63 26.44 -13.97
N VAL A 764 -20.35 27.74 -13.99
CA VAL A 764 -20.04 28.53 -12.78
C VAL A 764 -21.23 28.50 -11.81
N ALA A 765 -22.46 28.69 -12.28
CA ALA A 765 -23.64 28.67 -11.42
C ALA A 765 -23.86 27.29 -10.76
N VAL A 766 -23.67 26.20 -11.50
CA VAL A 766 -23.75 24.83 -10.94
C VAL A 766 -22.66 24.60 -9.90
N MET A 767 -21.43 25.07 -10.18
CA MET A 767 -20.29 24.89 -9.30
C MET A 767 -20.38 25.72 -8.02
N GLU A 768 -20.98 26.92 -8.07
CA GLU A 768 -21.29 27.73 -6.87
C GLU A 768 -22.22 26.98 -5.92
N LYS A 769 -23.29 26.36 -6.45
CA LYS A 769 -24.18 25.52 -5.66
C LYS A 769 -23.47 24.31 -5.04
N ALA A 770 -22.54 23.68 -5.76
CA ALA A 770 -21.76 22.57 -5.23
C ALA A 770 -20.87 22.99 -4.05
N VAL A 771 -20.25 24.18 -4.13
CA VAL A 771 -19.45 24.79 -3.06
C VAL A 771 -20.29 25.11 -1.83
N GLU A 772 -21.51 25.63 -2.01
CA GLU A 772 -22.42 25.96 -0.90
C GLU A 772 -22.77 24.71 -0.08
N LEU A 773 -23.01 23.59 -0.77
CA LEU A 773 -23.34 22.31 -0.13
C LEU A 773 -22.12 21.58 0.45
N ALA A 774 -20.89 21.92 0.04
CA ALA A 774 -19.67 21.21 0.44
C ALA A 774 -19.13 21.67 1.81
N SER A 775 -18.29 20.83 2.43
CA SER A 775 -17.61 21.14 3.70
C SER A 775 -16.17 20.61 3.73
N GLY A 776 -15.32 21.15 4.61
CA GLY A 776 -13.93 20.72 4.76
C GLY A 776 -13.11 20.80 3.45
N SER A 777 -12.25 19.81 3.23
CA SER A 777 -11.35 19.74 2.06
C SER A 777 -12.08 19.63 0.72
N GLU A 778 -13.30 19.08 0.68
CA GLU A 778 -14.14 19.05 -0.52
C GLU A 778 -14.48 20.47 -0.98
N LYS A 779 -14.88 21.34 -0.04
CA LYS A 779 -15.22 22.74 -0.33
C LYS A 779 -14.03 23.51 -0.88
N GLU A 780 -12.84 23.29 -0.32
CA GLU A 780 -11.60 23.91 -0.78
C GLU A 780 -11.28 23.51 -2.23
N ASN A 781 -11.39 22.21 -2.55
CA ASN A 781 -11.17 21.71 -3.91
C ASN A 781 -12.17 22.30 -4.91
N TYR A 782 -13.45 22.39 -4.53
CA TYR A 782 -14.49 22.97 -5.37
C TYR A 782 -14.32 24.48 -5.58
N MET A 783 -13.83 25.21 -4.59
CA MET A 783 -13.49 26.63 -4.74
C MET A 783 -12.36 26.85 -5.76
N VAL A 784 -11.35 25.96 -5.79
CA VAL A 784 -10.29 26.00 -6.80
C VAL A 784 -10.86 25.75 -8.21
N THR A 785 -11.69 24.74 -8.37
CA THR A 785 -12.36 24.43 -9.65
C THR A 785 -13.24 25.59 -10.11
N LEU A 786 -14.04 26.17 -9.21
CA LEU A 786 -14.86 27.35 -9.47
C LEU A 786 -14.03 28.55 -9.91
N GLY A 787 -12.91 28.81 -9.24
CA GLY A 787 -11.98 29.89 -9.60
C GLY A 787 -11.45 29.76 -11.03
N LYS A 788 -11.10 28.54 -11.46
CA LYS A 788 -10.69 28.26 -12.85
C LYS A 788 -11.83 28.51 -13.84
N MET A 789 -13.03 28.02 -13.54
CA MET A 789 -14.20 28.25 -14.40
C MET A 789 -14.52 29.73 -14.58
N LYS A 790 -14.48 30.54 -13.50
CA LYS A 790 -14.70 32.00 -13.57
C LYS A 790 -13.68 32.72 -14.46
N LYS A 791 -12.46 32.20 -14.56
CA LYS A 791 -11.40 32.71 -15.44
C LYS A 791 -11.45 32.14 -16.87
N GLY A 792 -12.39 31.25 -17.16
CA GLY A 792 -12.46 30.54 -18.45
C GLY A 792 -11.38 29.47 -18.63
N GLU A 793 -10.65 29.10 -17.57
CA GLU A 793 -9.54 28.15 -17.62
C GLU A 793 -10.03 26.70 -17.61
N LYS A 794 -9.30 25.79 -18.27
CA LYS A 794 -9.66 24.36 -18.30
C LYS A 794 -9.66 23.75 -16.89
N THR A 795 -10.66 22.90 -16.62
CA THR A 795 -10.77 22.11 -15.38
C THR A 795 -10.46 20.63 -15.56
N TRP A 796 -10.15 20.20 -16.79
CA TRP A 796 -9.81 18.83 -17.17
C TRP A 796 -8.38 18.74 -17.74
N LYS A 797 -7.86 17.51 -17.86
CA LYS A 797 -6.57 17.22 -18.52
C LYS A 797 -6.79 17.06 -20.03
N ASN A 798 -5.84 17.51 -20.85
CA ASN A 798 -5.92 17.32 -22.31
C ASN A 798 -5.63 15.86 -22.67
#